data_AF-A0A7L4JE98-F1
#
_entry.id   AF-A0A7L4JE98-F1
#
_cell.length_a   1.000
_cell.length_b   1.000
_cell.length_c   1.000
_cell.angle_alpha   90.00
_cell.angle_beta   90.00
_cell.angle_gamma   90.00
#
_symmetry.space_group_name_H-M   'P 1'
#
loop_
_entity.id
_entity.type
_entity.pdbx_description
1 polymer ?
#
loop_
_entity_poly.entity_id
_entity_poly.type
_entity_poly.pdbx_seq_one_letter_code
_entity_poly.pdbx_strand_id
1 'polypeptide(L)'
;LQDYYVVILCPTEMDIQVRRVLQIPLWSQRVIYLQGSALKDQDLMRAKMDNGEACFILSSRNEVDRTAADHQTILRAWAVKDFAPNCPLYVQILKPENKFHVKFADHVVCEEECKYAMLALNCVCPATSTLITLLVHTSRGQEGQESPEQWQRMYGRCSGNEVYHIRMGDSKFFMEYEGKSFTYAAFHAHKKYGVCLIGIRREENKSILLNPGPRHIMAASDTCFYINITKEENSAFIFKQEEKQKKKGFAGSYDGPSRLPVHSIIASMGTVAMDLQNTECRPANSSKLALPAENGSGTRRPSIAPVLELADTSSLLPCDLLSDQSEDEMTQSDEEGSAVVEYVKGYPPNSPYIGSSPTLCHLLPEKAPFCCLRLDKGCKHNSFEDAKAYGFKNKLIIVSAETAGNGLYNFIVPLRAYYRSRKELNPIVLLLDNKQHHFLEAICCFPMVYYMEGTIDNLDSLLQCGIIYADNLVVVDKESTMSAEEDYMADAKTIVNVQTMFRLFPSLSIITELTHPSNMRFMQFRAKDSYSLALSKLEKRERENGSNLAFMFRLPFAAGRVFSISMLDTLLYQSFVKDYMITITRLLLGLDTTPGSGYLCAMKITEDDLWIRTYGRLFQKLCSSSAEIPIGIYRTESHMFATSEVGARWCSQISINVEDCEDTKDVKEHWGIKTSHHRNSCSSDQSEHPLLRRKSMQWARRLSRKGNKHSSKTAEWISQQRLSLYRRSERQELSELVKNRMKHLGLPTTGYEDVANLTASDVMNRVNLGYLQ
;
A
#
# COMPACT_ATOMS: atom_id res chain seq x y z
N LEU A 1 -7.54 -17.57 22.62
CA LEU A 1 -7.35 -16.10 22.62
C LEU A 1 -8.19 -15.34 23.65
N GLN A 2 -9.51 -15.58 23.80
CA GLN A 2 -10.31 -14.80 24.77
C GLN A 2 -9.93 -15.07 26.25
N ASP A 3 -9.30 -16.23 26.48
CA ASP A 3 -9.03 -16.86 27.77
C ASP A 3 -7.56 -16.68 28.21
N TYR A 4 -6.78 -15.88 27.47
CA TYR A 4 -5.36 -15.64 27.73
C TYR A 4 -5.13 -14.44 28.64
N TYR A 5 -4.18 -14.57 29.55
CA TYR A 5 -3.64 -13.45 30.33
C TYR A 5 -2.45 -12.82 29.61
N VAL A 6 -2.48 -11.51 29.44
CA VAL A 6 -1.39 -10.72 28.85
C VAL A 6 -0.59 -10.08 29.99
N VAL A 7 0.64 -10.54 30.21
CA VAL A 7 1.54 -9.96 31.21
C VAL A 7 2.44 -8.93 30.53
N ILE A 8 2.43 -7.69 31.00
CA ILE A 8 3.31 -6.61 30.54
C ILE A 8 4.44 -6.45 31.55
N LEU A 9 5.69 -6.60 31.11
CA LEU A 9 6.89 -6.20 31.86
C LEU A 9 7.43 -4.89 31.29
N CYS A 10 7.53 -3.84 32.11
CA CYS A 10 8.10 -2.55 31.73
C CYS A 10 8.94 -1.96 32.89
N PRO A 11 10.14 -1.38 32.64
CA PRO A 11 10.94 -0.78 33.71
C PRO A 11 10.36 0.56 34.22
N THR A 12 9.72 1.32 33.33
CA THR A 12 9.04 2.58 33.63
C THR A 12 7.76 2.33 34.45
N GLU A 13 7.20 3.37 35.09
CA GLU A 13 5.88 3.30 35.72
C GLU A 13 4.73 3.36 34.68
N MET A 14 3.48 3.15 35.13
CA MET A 14 2.30 3.24 34.26
C MET A 14 1.91 4.69 33.95
N ASP A 15 1.94 5.06 32.67
CA ASP A 15 1.38 6.32 32.19
C ASP A 15 -0.11 6.49 32.54
N ILE A 16 -0.51 7.75 32.75
CA ILE A 16 -1.90 8.13 33.07
C ILE A 16 -2.88 7.67 31.97
N GLN A 17 -2.45 7.64 30.70
CA GLN A 17 -3.26 7.15 29.59
C GLN A 17 -3.43 5.63 29.63
N VAL A 18 -2.33 4.87 29.73
CA VAL A 18 -2.33 3.40 29.80
C VAL A 18 -3.13 2.92 31.02
N ARG A 19 -2.98 3.57 32.17
CA ARG A 19 -3.71 3.26 33.40
C ARG A 19 -5.24 3.38 33.24
N ARG A 20 -5.73 4.31 32.41
CA ARG A 20 -7.17 4.40 32.08
C ARG A 20 -7.65 3.24 31.22
N VAL A 21 -6.83 2.77 30.28
CA VAL A 21 -7.15 1.61 29.43
C VAL A 21 -7.22 0.34 30.28
N LEU A 22 -6.25 0.11 31.16
CA LEU A 22 -6.21 -1.06 32.06
C LEU A 22 -7.37 -1.09 33.06
N GLN A 23 -8.02 0.04 33.36
CA GLN A 23 -9.20 0.12 34.23
C GLN A 23 -10.51 -0.30 33.56
N ILE A 24 -10.55 -0.43 32.22
CA ILE A 24 -11.78 -0.80 31.50
C ILE A 24 -12.11 -2.29 31.75
N PRO A 25 -13.36 -2.65 32.09
CA PRO A 25 -13.73 -4.01 32.52
C PRO A 25 -13.38 -5.16 31.57
N LEU A 26 -13.20 -4.88 30.27
CA LEU A 26 -12.80 -5.87 29.25
C LEU A 26 -11.31 -6.24 29.31
N TRP A 27 -10.48 -5.35 29.85
CA TRP A 27 -9.02 -5.53 29.93
C TRP A 27 -8.52 -5.73 31.36
N SER A 28 -9.20 -5.19 32.38
CA SER A 28 -8.78 -5.30 33.78
C SER A 28 -8.72 -6.74 34.33
N GLN A 29 -9.43 -7.69 33.72
CA GLN A 29 -9.38 -9.12 34.05
C GLN A 29 -8.35 -9.91 33.22
N ARG A 30 -7.79 -9.32 32.16
CA ARG A 30 -6.96 -10.02 31.16
C ARG A 30 -5.53 -9.49 31.08
N VAL A 31 -5.31 -8.21 31.36
CA VAL A 31 -4.00 -7.55 31.22
C VAL A 31 -3.43 -7.27 32.61
N ILE A 32 -2.29 -7.88 32.90
CA ILE A 32 -1.56 -7.73 34.17
C ILE A 32 -0.31 -6.93 33.89
N TYR A 33 -0.21 -5.73 34.48
CA TYR A 33 0.98 -4.89 34.37
C TYR A 33 1.93 -5.15 35.55
N LEU A 34 3.19 -5.46 35.26
CA LEU A 34 4.25 -5.64 36.23
C LEU A 34 5.40 -4.67 35.92
N GLN A 35 5.79 -3.86 36.91
CA GLN A 35 6.99 -3.05 36.80
C GLN A 35 8.23 -3.92 37.03
N GLY A 36 9.12 -3.98 36.06
CA GLY A 36 10.29 -4.87 36.06
C GLY A 36 11.04 -4.86 34.73
N SER A 37 12.24 -5.46 34.70
CA SER A 37 13.06 -5.57 33.49
C SER A 37 13.28 -7.02 33.11
N ALA A 38 13.10 -7.34 31.82
CA ALA A 38 13.38 -8.69 31.29
C ALA A 38 14.88 -9.09 31.37
N LEU A 39 15.77 -8.18 31.79
CA LEU A 39 17.18 -8.47 32.12
C LEU A 39 17.38 -8.92 33.58
N LYS A 40 16.31 -9.18 34.34
CA LYS A 40 16.36 -9.63 35.74
C LYS A 40 15.52 -10.88 35.94
N ASP A 41 16.16 -11.98 36.30
CA ASP A 41 15.54 -13.29 36.58
C ASP A 41 14.40 -13.18 37.60
N GLN A 42 14.54 -12.28 38.59
CA GLN A 42 13.50 -12.01 39.60
C GLN A 42 12.20 -11.47 38.99
N ASP A 43 12.28 -10.68 37.92
CA ASP A 43 11.12 -10.12 37.22
C ASP A 43 10.54 -11.14 36.22
N LEU A 44 11.38 -11.97 35.59
CA LEU A 44 10.95 -13.12 34.78
C LEU A 44 10.21 -14.17 35.62
N MET A 45 10.68 -14.46 36.84
CA MET A 45 10.00 -15.31 37.83
C MET A 45 8.66 -14.72 38.29
N ARG A 46 8.56 -13.39 38.45
CA ARG A 46 7.28 -12.71 38.78
C ARG A 46 6.26 -12.83 37.64
N ALA A 47 6.72 -12.72 36.40
CA ALA A 47 5.88 -12.91 35.20
C ALA A 47 5.55 -14.39 34.89
N LYS A 48 6.25 -15.35 35.53
CA LYS A 48 6.14 -16.80 35.29
C LYS A 48 6.40 -17.18 33.83
N MET A 49 7.52 -16.68 33.28
CA MET A 49 7.94 -16.97 31.90
C MET A 49 8.18 -18.47 31.64
N ASP A 50 8.42 -19.25 32.69
CA ASP A 50 8.52 -20.72 32.68
C ASP A 50 7.19 -21.42 32.30
N ASN A 51 6.05 -20.76 32.56
CA ASN A 51 4.69 -21.23 32.23
C ASN A 51 4.08 -20.44 31.05
N GLY A 52 4.83 -19.56 30.38
CA GLY A 52 4.34 -18.70 29.31
C GLY A 52 4.28 -19.41 27.95
N GLU A 53 3.12 -19.40 27.30
CA GLU A 53 2.95 -19.96 25.94
C GLU A 53 3.67 -19.16 24.84
N ALA A 54 4.03 -17.89 25.08
CA ALA A 54 4.82 -17.06 24.17
C ALA A 54 5.47 -15.86 24.89
N CYS A 55 6.59 -15.38 24.36
CA CYS A 55 7.20 -14.11 24.77
C CYS A 55 7.31 -13.13 23.59
N PHE A 56 6.82 -11.90 23.77
CA PHE A 56 6.95 -10.81 22.82
C PHE A 56 7.99 -9.79 23.30
N ILE A 57 8.95 -9.44 22.44
CA ILE A 57 9.94 -8.40 22.67
C ILE A 57 9.79 -7.35 21.57
N LEU A 58 9.41 -6.14 21.98
CA LEU A 58 9.18 -4.98 21.11
C LEU A 58 10.35 -4.00 21.22
N SER A 59 10.65 -3.30 20.13
CA SER A 59 11.71 -2.27 20.08
C SER A 59 11.16 -0.85 20.25
N SER A 60 11.94 0.02 20.87
CA SER A 60 11.59 1.41 21.16
C SER A 60 11.87 2.32 19.95
N ARG A 61 10.86 2.50 19.09
CA ARG A 61 10.95 3.25 17.82
C ARG A 61 11.31 4.74 17.93
N ASN A 62 10.97 5.37 19.05
CA ASN A 62 11.10 6.81 19.28
C ASN A 62 12.35 7.16 20.12
N GLU A 63 13.27 6.21 20.33
CA GLU A 63 14.57 6.49 20.95
C GLU A 63 15.51 7.25 20.01
N VAL A 64 16.36 8.10 20.60
CA VAL A 64 17.32 8.98 19.90
C VAL A 64 18.40 8.18 19.14
N ASP A 65 18.73 6.97 19.61
CA ASP A 65 19.55 6.03 18.85
C ASP A 65 18.82 4.68 18.68
N ARG A 66 18.36 4.44 17.44
CA ARG A 66 17.74 3.17 17.01
C ARG A 66 18.68 1.97 17.22
N THR A 67 19.98 2.19 17.23
CA THR A 67 21.01 1.15 17.39
C THR A 67 21.10 0.70 18.84
N ALA A 68 21.09 1.63 19.81
CA ALA A 68 20.97 1.32 21.24
C ALA A 68 19.66 0.59 21.57
N ALA A 69 18.53 0.99 20.98
CA ALA A 69 17.25 0.31 21.14
C ALA A 69 17.31 -1.16 20.68
N ASP A 70 17.89 -1.43 19.51
CA ASP A 70 18.11 -2.81 19.02
C ASP A 70 19.09 -3.61 19.88
N HIS A 71 20.19 -3.01 20.36
CA HIS A 71 21.07 -3.69 21.32
C HIS A 71 20.31 -4.09 22.59
N GLN A 72 19.36 -3.28 23.04
CA GLN A 72 18.51 -3.59 24.18
C GLN A 72 17.50 -4.73 23.89
N THR A 73 16.91 -4.80 22.69
CA THR A 73 16.04 -5.95 22.33
C THR A 73 16.82 -7.24 22.16
N ILE A 74 18.03 -7.19 21.58
CA ILE A 74 18.95 -8.33 21.52
C ILE A 74 19.23 -8.85 22.94
N LEU A 75 19.68 -8.00 23.87
CA LEU A 75 20.00 -8.43 25.24
C LEU A 75 18.79 -9.01 25.99
N ARG A 76 17.58 -8.47 25.77
CA ARG A 76 16.33 -9.05 26.29
C ARG A 76 16.05 -10.43 25.71
N ALA A 77 16.30 -10.64 24.41
CA ALA A 77 16.06 -11.91 23.73
C ALA A 77 16.99 -13.02 24.24
N TRP A 78 18.27 -12.71 24.50
CA TRP A 78 19.19 -13.63 25.17
C TRP A 78 18.73 -13.97 26.58
N ALA A 79 18.48 -12.96 27.43
CA ALA A 79 18.06 -13.19 28.82
C ALA A 79 16.78 -14.04 28.95
N VAL A 80 15.79 -13.84 28.06
CA VAL A 80 14.58 -14.68 28.02
C VAL A 80 14.89 -16.10 27.54
N LYS A 81 15.76 -16.29 26.54
CA LYS A 81 16.08 -17.63 26.01
C LYS A 81 16.94 -18.46 26.96
N ASP A 82 17.84 -17.81 27.72
CA ASP A 82 18.65 -18.44 28.76
C ASP A 82 17.77 -18.88 29.96
N PHE A 83 16.76 -18.09 30.32
CA PHE A 83 15.84 -18.37 31.42
C PHE A 83 14.74 -19.39 31.07
N ALA A 84 14.11 -19.26 29.90
CA ALA A 84 12.97 -20.08 29.45
C ALA A 84 13.14 -20.56 27.99
N PRO A 85 14.08 -21.49 27.72
CA PRO A 85 14.45 -21.89 26.35
C PRO A 85 13.31 -22.50 25.54
N ASN A 86 12.30 -23.08 26.21
CA ASN A 86 11.12 -23.71 25.61
C ASN A 86 10.03 -22.71 25.17
N CYS A 87 10.08 -21.46 25.63
CA CYS A 87 9.09 -20.45 25.28
C CYS A 87 9.37 -19.93 23.84
N PRO A 88 8.37 -19.91 22.93
CA PRO A 88 8.57 -19.39 21.58
C PRO A 88 8.71 -17.87 21.61
N LEU A 89 9.72 -17.37 20.91
CA LEU A 89 10.19 -16.00 21.05
C LEU A 89 9.88 -15.15 19.81
N TYR A 90 9.10 -14.08 20.02
CA TYR A 90 8.62 -13.16 18.99
C TYR A 90 9.31 -11.81 19.16
N VAL A 91 10.16 -11.41 18.21
CA VAL A 91 11.04 -10.22 18.35
C VAL A 91 10.87 -9.22 17.21
N GLN A 92 10.73 -7.95 17.58
CA GLN A 92 10.78 -6.79 16.68
C GLN A 92 12.17 -6.14 16.73
N ILE A 93 12.76 -5.88 15.56
CA ILE A 93 14.09 -5.28 15.39
C ILE A 93 13.98 -4.15 14.36
N LEU A 94 14.63 -3.02 14.61
CA LEU A 94 14.60 -1.85 13.73
C LEU A 94 15.50 -2.08 12.50
N LYS A 95 16.81 -2.23 12.72
CA LYS A 95 17.85 -2.28 11.68
C LYS A 95 18.09 -3.70 11.14
N PRO A 96 18.41 -3.85 9.84
CA PRO A 96 18.59 -5.16 9.21
C PRO A 96 19.86 -5.90 9.68
N GLU A 97 20.91 -5.19 10.08
CA GLU A 97 22.15 -5.76 10.64
C GLU A 97 21.87 -6.58 11.92
N ASN A 98 21.04 -6.04 12.80
CA ASN A 98 20.75 -6.60 14.12
C ASN A 98 19.92 -7.90 14.04
N LYS A 99 19.24 -8.15 12.92
CA LYS A 99 18.50 -9.39 12.61
C LYS A 99 19.35 -10.66 12.76
N PHE A 100 20.65 -10.59 12.46
CA PHE A 100 21.53 -11.77 12.58
C PHE A 100 21.67 -12.24 14.04
N HIS A 101 21.80 -11.30 14.99
CA HIS A 101 22.04 -11.61 16.40
C HIS A 101 20.88 -12.30 17.11
N VAL A 102 19.66 -12.23 16.55
CA VAL A 102 18.44 -12.84 17.11
C VAL A 102 17.88 -13.94 16.20
N LYS A 103 18.66 -14.43 15.22
CA LYS A 103 18.26 -15.49 14.28
C LYS A 103 17.94 -16.84 14.95
N PHE A 104 18.21 -16.99 16.25
CA PHE A 104 17.83 -18.14 17.06
C PHE A 104 16.37 -18.07 17.59
N ALA A 105 15.72 -16.92 17.50
CA ALA A 105 14.31 -16.76 17.89
C ALA A 105 13.38 -17.27 16.79
N ASP A 106 12.23 -17.82 17.21
CA ASP A 106 11.29 -18.51 16.35
C ASP A 106 10.65 -17.57 15.31
N HIS A 107 10.35 -16.32 15.71
CA HIS A 107 9.70 -15.33 14.85
C HIS A 107 10.34 -13.94 15.00
N VAL A 108 11.06 -13.50 13.96
CA VAL A 108 11.73 -12.18 13.91
C VAL A 108 11.19 -11.31 12.78
N VAL A 109 10.62 -10.15 13.14
CA VAL A 109 10.20 -9.08 12.23
C VAL A 109 11.25 -7.96 12.26
N CYS A 110 11.77 -7.60 11.09
CA CYS A 110 12.64 -6.44 10.91
C CYS A 110 11.83 -5.32 10.26
N GLU A 111 11.80 -4.14 10.90
CA GLU A 111 11.03 -3.00 10.41
C GLU A 111 11.56 -2.48 9.08
N GLU A 112 12.86 -2.21 8.98
CA GLU A 112 13.45 -1.64 7.76
C GLU A 112 13.30 -2.55 6.54
N GLU A 113 13.52 -3.87 6.67
CA GLU A 113 13.33 -4.81 5.56
C GLU A 113 11.92 -4.70 4.96
N CYS A 114 10.89 -4.78 5.81
CA CYS A 114 9.50 -4.72 5.37
C CYS A 114 9.10 -3.33 4.88
N LYS A 115 9.48 -2.26 5.60
CA LYS A 115 9.27 -0.86 5.24
C LYS A 115 9.79 -0.56 3.83
N TYR A 116 11.06 -0.83 3.58
CA TYR A 116 11.69 -0.48 2.31
C TYR A 116 11.18 -1.35 1.15
N ALA A 117 10.88 -2.64 1.38
CA ALA A 117 10.28 -3.49 0.36
C ALA A 117 8.83 -3.06 -0.01
N MET A 118 8.03 -2.60 0.96
CA MET A 118 6.68 -2.09 0.71
C MET A 118 6.71 -0.76 -0.07
N LEU A 119 7.61 0.15 0.28
CA LEU A 119 7.81 1.41 -0.45
C LEU A 119 8.32 1.14 -1.89
N ALA A 120 9.21 0.17 -2.06
CA ALA A 120 9.71 -0.25 -3.37
C ALA A 120 8.63 -0.85 -4.26
N LEU A 121 7.84 -1.81 -3.74
CA LEU A 121 6.75 -2.41 -4.50
C LEU A 121 5.63 -1.43 -4.83
N ASN A 122 5.38 -0.41 -4.00
CA ASN A 122 4.46 0.68 -4.34
C ASN A 122 4.86 1.45 -5.61
N CYS A 123 6.14 1.48 -5.99
CA CYS A 123 6.60 2.09 -7.25
C CYS A 123 6.40 1.21 -8.50
N VAL A 124 5.88 -0.01 -8.35
CA VAL A 124 5.54 -0.94 -9.46
C VAL A 124 4.06 -1.31 -9.44
N CYS A 125 3.55 -1.67 -8.26
CA CYS A 125 2.20 -2.12 -8.01
C CYS A 125 1.51 -1.13 -7.05
N PRO A 126 0.52 -0.33 -7.52
CA PRO A 126 -0.05 0.75 -6.73
C PRO A 126 -0.75 0.22 -5.46
N ALA A 127 -0.52 0.90 -4.34
CA ALA A 127 -1.11 0.60 -3.03
C ALA A 127 -0.83 -0.82 -2.48
N THR A 128 0.30 -1.43 -2.84
CA THR A 128 0.79 -2.68 -2.23
C THR A 128 0.91 -2.55 -0.70
N SER A 129 1.35 -1.39 -0.19
CA SER A 129 1.41 -1.11 1.25
C SER A 129 0.04 -1.23 1.93
N THR A 130 -1.02 -0.78 1.26
CA THR A 130 -2.40 -0.82 1.75
C THR A 130 -2.94 -2.25 1.70
N LEU A 131 -2.71 -2.98 0.61
CA LEU A 131 -3.07 -4.40 0.48
C LEU A 131 -2.48 -5.25 1.62
N ILE A 132 -1.15 -5.16 1.84
CA ILE A 132 -0.48 -5.94 2.89
C ILE A 132 -0.97 -5.52 4.29
N THR A 133 -1.21 -4.22 4.52
CA THR A 133 -1.76 -3.73 5.79
C THR A 133 -3.15 -4.31 6.07
N LEU A 134 -4.05 -4.31 5.09
CA LEU A 134 -5.40 -4.86 5.26
C LEU A 134 -5.38 -6.38 5.49
N LEU A 135 -4.50 -7.13 4.83
CA LEU A 135 -4.39 -8.59 4.99
C LEU A 135 -3.87 -9.06 6.37
N VAL A 136 -3.05 -8.25 7.05
CA VAL A 136 -2.52 -8.58 8.39
C VAL A 136 -3.41 -8.08 9.53
N HIS A 137 -4.20 -7.02 9.32
CA HIS A 137 -5.14 -6.51 10.32
C HIS A 137 -6.44 -7.30 10.32
N THR A 138 -6.76 -7.93 11.44
CA THR A 138 -7.95 -8.78 11.57
C THR A 138 -9.22 -7.93 11.69
N SER A 139 -10.13 -8.07 10.73
CA SER A 139 -11.39 -7.33 10.64
C SER A 139 -12.54 -8.26 10.22
N ARG A 140 -13.78 -7.86 10.46
CA ARG A 140 -14.98 -8.71 10.22
C ARG A 140 -15.77 -8.34 8.95
N GLY A 141 -15.28 -7.40 8.15
CA GLY A 141 -16.02 -6.88 6.99
C GLY A 141 -17.35 -6.18 7.35
N GLN A 142 -17.50 -5.76 8.62
CA GLN A 142 -18.64 -4.98 9.12
C GLN A 142 -18.41 -3.46 8.99
N GLU A 143 -17.15 -3.06 8.84
CA GLU A 143 -16.70 -1.68 8.71
C GLU A 143 -17.33 -1.02 7.47
N GLY A 144 -17.79 0.22 7.59
CA GLY A 144 -18.32 1.01 6.47
C GLY A 144 -19.70 0.58 5.95
N GLN A 145 -20.39 -0.41 6.55
CA GLN A 145 -21.72 -0.81 6.09
C GLN A 145 -22.78 0.32 6.26
N GLU A 146 -22.62 1.18 7.27
CA GLU A 146 -23.45 2.39 7.47
C GLU A 146 -23.20 3.51 6.46
N SER A 147 -22.15 3.41 5.62
CA SER A 147 -21.79 4.49 4.70
C SER A 147 -22.87 4.73 3.64
N PRO A 148 -23.03 5.97 3.13
CA PRO A 148 -23.92 6.24 2.01
C PRO A 148 -23.32 5.79 0.67
N GLU A 149 -21.99 5.68 0.57
CA GLU A 149 -21.28 5.51 -0.71
C GLU A 149 -21.03 4.04 -1.05
N GLN A 150 -21.23 3.70 -2.33
CA GLN A 150 -21.12 2.31 -2.77
C GLN A 150 -19.69 1.75 -2.66
N TRP A 151 -18.67 2.58 -2.91
CA TRP A 151 -17.27 2.14 -2.77
C TRP A 151 -16.87 1.91 -1.32
N GLN A 152 -17.30 2.79 -0.39
CA GLN A 152 -16.97 2.67 1.03
C GLN A 152 -17.52 1.36 1.64
N ARG A 153 -18.76 0.98 1.31
CA ARG A 153 -19.32 -0.34 1.70
C ARG A 153 -18.54 -1.51 1.13
N MET A 154 -18.07 -1.40 -0.11
CA MET A 154 -17.37 -2.48 -0.81
C MET A 154 -15.95 -2.66 -0.27
N TYR A 155 -15.23 -1.55 -0.09
CA TYR A 155 -13.90 -1.49 0.50
C TYR A 155 -13.90 -1.95 1.96
N GLY A 156 -14.80 -1.41 2.81
CA GLY A 156 -14.94 -1.83 4.21
C GLY A 156 -15.41 -3.28 4.39
N ARG A 157 -16.08 -3.87 3.40
CA ARG A 157 -16.33 -5.32 3.35
C ARG A 157 -15.08 -6.12 2.97
N CYS A 158 -14.30 -5.65 1.98
CA CYS A 158 -13.08 -6.31 1.54
C CYS A 158 -11.92 -6.16 2.55
N SER A 159 -11.97 -5.17 3.45
CA SER A 159 -11.16 -5.07 4.68
C SER A 159 -11.17 -6.35 5.53
N GLY A 160 -12.29 -7.10 5.52
CA GLY A 160 -12.41 -8.34 6.28
C GLY A 160 -11.61 -9.51 5.70
N ASN A 161 -10.99 -9.37 4.53
CA ASN A 161 -10.22 -10.43 3.90
C ASN A 161 -8.91 -10.71 4.67
N GLU A 162 -8.84 -11.86 5.32
CA GLU A 162 -7.62 -12.38 5.95
C GLU A 162 -7.01 -13.52 5.13
N VAL A 163 -5.69 -13.69 5.25
CA VAL A 163 -5.03 -14.95 4.86
C VAL A 163 -5.30 -16.04 5.90
N TYR A 164 -5.70 -17.21 5.42
CA TYR A 164 -5.88 -18.44 6.19
C TYR A 164 -5.10 -19.61 5.56
N HIS A 165 -5.01 -20.71 6.31
CA HIS A 165 -4.51 -21.99 5.81
C HIS A 165 -5.48 -23.12 6.17
N ILE A 166 -5.48 -24.19 5.37
CA ILE A 166 -6.14 -25.48 5.67
C ILE A 166 -5.41 -26.62 4.95
N ARG A 167 -5.54 -27.87 5.41
CA ARG A 167 -5.09 -29.04 4.63
C ARG A 167 -6.12 -29.38 3.56
N MET A 168 -5.66 -29.88 2.41
CA MET A 168 -6.54 -30.23 1.28
C MET A 168 -7.65 -31.21 1.67
N GLY A 169 -7.31 -32.35 2.29
CA GLY A 169 -8.27 -33.40 2.66
C GLY A 169 -9.27 -33.01 3.75
N ASP A 170 -8.94 -32.03 4.60
CA ASP A 170 -9.84 -31.51 5.64
C ASP A 170 -10.83 -30.46 5.10
N SER A 171 -10.54 -29.90 3.91
CA SER A 171 -11.29 -28.80 3.31
C SER A 171 -12.50 -29.27 2.50
N LYS A 172 -13.61 -28.56 2.63
CA LYS A 172 -14.80 -28.70 1.78
C LYS A 172 -14.68 -27.85 0.52
N PHE A 173 -13.90 -26.78 0.56
CA PHE A 173 -13.62 -25.95 -0.60
C PHE A 173 -12.79 -26.68 -1.67
N PHE A 174 -11.83 -27.53 -1.28
CA PHE A 174 -10.82 -28.06 -2.21
C PHE A 174 -10.79 -29.59 -2.37
N MET A 175 -11.52 -30.38 -1.57
CA MET A 175 -11.59 -31.86 -1.73
C MET A 175 -12.00 -32.33 -3.14
N GLU A 176 -12.79 -31.56 -3.88
CA GLU A 176 -13.16 -31.87 -5.28
C GLU A 176 -12.01 -31.66 -6.30
N TYR A 177 -10.85 -31.14 -5.86
CA TYR A 177 -9.73 -30.76 -6.73
C TYR A 177 -8.42 -31.49 -6.42
N GLU A 178 -8.45 -32.53 -5.57
CA GLU A 178 -7.34 -33.48 -5.47
C GLU A 178 -6.98 -34.06 -6.85
N GLY A 179 -5.69 -34.21 -7.12
CA GLY A 179 -5.19 -34.71 -8.41
C GLY A 179 -5.32 -33.73 -9.58
N LYS A 180 -5.76 -32.48 -9.35
CA LYS A 180 -5.83 -31.41 -10.36
C LYS A 180 -4.71 -30.38 -10.15
N SER A 181 -4.50 -29.51 -11.15
CA SER A 181 -3.53 -28.42 -11.04
C SER A 181 -4.01 -27.33 -10.07
N PHE A 182 -3.06 -26.67 -9.42
CA PHE A 182 -3.32 -25.53 -8.53
C PHE A 182 -4.14 -24.42 -9.21
N THR A 183 -3.81 -24.08 -10.47
CA THR A 183 -4.52 -23.06 -11.26
C THR A 183 -5.99 -23.40 -11.51
N TYR A 184 -6.31 -24.68 -11.72
CA TYR A 184 -7.69 -25.16 -11.89
C TYR A 184 -8.48 -25.02 -10.59
N ALA A 185 -7.88 -25.44 -9.46
CA ALA A 185 -8.49 -25.33 -8.15
C ALA A 185 -8.77 -23.86 -7.77
N ALA A 186 -7.82 -22.95 -8.03
CA ALA A 186 -7.98 -21.53 -7.76
C ALA A 186 -9.17 -20.91 -8.51
N PHE A 187 -9.30 -21.17 -9.81
CA PHE A 187 -10.43 -20.67 -10.61
C PHE A 187 -11.77 -21.23 -10.12
N HIS A 188 -11.84 -22.53 -9.85
CA HIS A 188 -13.09 -23.17 -9.42
C HIS A 188 -13.49 -22.82 -7.97
N ALA A 189 -12.53 -22.60 -7.07
CA ALA A 189 -12.78 -22.11 -5.71
C ALA A 189 -13.32 -20.67 -5.74
N HIS A 190 -12.71 -19.77 -6.51
CA HIS A 190 -13.19 -18.40 -6.65
C HIS A 190 -14.59 -18.37 -7.30
N LYS A 191 -14.85 -19.22 -8.30
CA LYS A 191 -16.15 -19.31 -8.99
C LYS A 191 -17.27 -19.92 -8.14
N LYS A 192 -16.98 -20.86 -7.23
CA LYS A 192 -17.99 -21.47 -6.34
C LYS A 192 -18.20 -20.70 -5.03
N TYR A 193 -17.11 -20.26 -4.40
CA TYR A 193 -17.11 -19.80 -3.00
C TYR A 193 -16.62 -18.35 -2.83
N GLY A 194 -16.06 -17.72 -3.87
CA GLY A 194 -15.42 -16.40 -3.79
C GLY A 194 -14.03 -16.41 -3.16
N VAL A 195 -13.46 -17.60 -2.90
CA VAL A 195 -12.15 -17.78 -2.23
C VAL A 195 -11.03 -17.88 -3.28
N CYS A 196 -9.96 -17.10 -3.14
CA CYS A 196 -8.76 -17.23 -3.97
C CYS A 196 -7.61 -17.91 -3.21
N LEU A 197 -6.86 -18.77 -3.90
CA LEU A 197 -5.65 -19.43 -3.40
C LEU A 197 -4.42 -18.55 -3.66
N ILE A 198 -3.48 -18.50 -2.70
CA ILE A 198 -2.22 -17.76 -2.83
C ILE A 198 -1.05 -18.71 -3.13
N GLY A 199 -1.05 -19.89 -2.51
CA GLY A 199 0.07 -20.83 -2.60
C GLY A 199 -0.13 -22.11 -1.80
N ILE A 200 0.88 -22.97 -1.83
CA ILE A 200 0.90 -24.29 -1.19
C ILE A 200 2.18 -24.43 -0.33
N ARG A 201 2.08 -25.14 0.80
CA ARG A 201 3.22 -25.75 1.50
C ARG A 201 3.02 -27.26 1.52
N ARG A 202 4.00 -27.99 1.00
CA ARG A 202 4.03 -29.47 1.00
C ARG A 202 4.34 -30.01 2.39
N GLU A 203 4.06 -31.29 2.61
CA GLU A 203 4.40 -31.98 3.85
C GLU A 203 5.92 -32.27 3.96
N GLU A 204 6.56 -32.61 2.85
CA GLU A 204 8.01 -32.83 2.75
C GLU A 204 8.82 -31.54 2.97
N ASN A 205 8.41 -30.45 2.31
CA ASN A 205 9.13 -29.18 2.26
C ASN A 205 8.40 -28.12 3.09
N LYS A 206 8.97 -27.74 4.23
CA LYS A 206 8.46 -26.67 5.11
C LYS A 206 8.33 -25.29 4.44
N SER A 207 9.00 -25.09 3.29
CA SER A 207 8.92 -23.86 2.49
C SER A 207 7.53 -23.64 1.89
N ILE A 208 7.01 -22.42 2.00
CA ILE A 208 5.83 -21.97 1.30
C ILE A 208 6.20 -21.66 -0.17
N LEU A 209 5.36 -22.08 -1.11
CA LEU A 209 5.48 -21.76 -2.54
C LEU A 209 4.29 -20.87 -2.95
N LEU A 210 4.58 -19.62 -3.34
CA LEU A 210 3.57 -18.70 -3.89
C LEU A 210 3.27 -19.04 -5.35
N ASN A 211 1.99 -19.02 -5.72
CA ASN A 211 1.46 -19.34 -7.04
C ASN A 211 2.22 -20.43 -7.84
N PRO A 212 2.21 -21.70 -7.39
CA PRO A 212 2.79 -22.79 -8.17
C PRO A 212 2.15 -22.90 -9.57
N GLY A 213 2.98 -22.88 -10.62
CA GLY A 213 2.51 -23.01 -12.00
C GLY A 213 1.78 -24.34 -12.29
N PRO A 214 1.19 -24.51 -13.48
CA PRO A 214 0.25 -25.62 -13.79
C PRO A 214 0.88 -27.02 -13.73
N ARG A 215 2.22 -27.12 -13.67
CA ARG A 215 2.97 -28.36 -13.39
C ARG A 215 2.75 -28.89 -11.96
N HIS A 216 2.26 -28.07 -11.02
CA HIS A 216 1.99 -28.47 -9.64
C HIS A 216 0.58 -29.07 -9.50
N ILE A 217 0.55 -30.37 -9.18
CA ILE A 217 -0.66 -31.13 -8.85
C ILE A 217 -0.83 -31.13 -7.33
N MET A 218 -2.08 -31.00 -6.86
CA MET A 218 -2.43 -30.93 -5.43
C MET A 218 -2.70 -32.33 -4.83
N ALA A 219 -2.14 -32.61 -3.66
CA ALA A 219 -2.36 -33.85 -2.89
C ALA A 219 -3.18 -33.60 -1.60
N ALA A 220 -3.87 -34.64 -1.08
CA ALA A 220 -4.70 -34.50 0.12
C ALA A 220 -3.98 -33.97 1.39
N SER A 221 -2.68 -34.20 1.54
CA SER A 221 -1.94 -33.77 2.75
C SER A 221 -1.35 -32.36 2.67
N ASP A 222 -1.35 -31.74 1.49
CA ASP A 222 -0.83 -30.38 1.26
C ASP A 222 -1.54 -29.32 2.10
N THR A 223 -0.80 -28.31 2.58
CA THR A 223 -1.38 -27.10 3.18
C THR A 223 -1.62 -26.04 2.11
N CYS A 224 -2.87 -25.62 1.93
CA CYS A 224 -3.24 -24.54 1.01
C CYS A 224 -3.44 -23.22 1.76
N PHE A 225 -2.86 -22.13 1.24
CA PHE A 225 -3.07 -20.77 1.72
C PHE A 225 -4.09 -20.06 0.84
N TYR A 226 -5.10 -19.44 1.45
CA TYR A 226 -6.20 -18.76 0.76
C TYR A 226 -6.60 -17.45 1.44
N ILE A 227 -7.25 -16.56 0.69
CA ILE A 227 -7.84 -15.32 1.22
C ILE A 227 -9.36 -15.49 1.29
N ASN A 228 -9.97 -15.10 2.42
CA ASN A 228 -11.42 -15.01 2.57
C ASN A 228 -11.79 -14.04 3.72
N ILE A 229 -13.04 -13.58 3.75
CA ILE A 229 -13.60 -12.76 4.85
C ILE A 229 -13.73 -13.57 6.16
N THR A 230 -13.81 -14.90 6.07
CA THR A 230 -13.92 -15.78 7.25
C THR A 230 -13.19 -17.11 7.05
N LYS A 231 -12.61 -17.66 8.13
CA LYS A 231 -12.04 -19.01 8.13
C LYS A 231 -13.10 -20.05 7.75
N GLU A 232 -12.72 -21.03 6.93
CA GLU A 232 -13.63 -22.05 6.38
C GLU A 232 -14.48 -22.74 7.47
N GLU A 233 -13.88 -23.14 8.58
CA GLU A 233 -14.54 -23.75 9.74
C GLU A 233 -15.73 -22.93 10.27
N ASN A 234 -15.57 -21.60 10.33
CA ASN A 234 -16.61 -20.68 10.78
C ASN A 234 -17.67 -20.49 9.67
N SER A 235 -17.24 -20.38 8.42
CA SER A 235 -18.14 -20.30 7.25
C SER A 235 -19.04 -21.55 7.12
N ALA A 236 -18.55 -22.72 7.55
CA ALA A 236 -19.31 -23.96 7.55
C ALA A 236 -20.51 -23.94 8.52
N PHE A 237 -20.55 -23.03 9.49
CA PHE A 237 -21.77 -22.72 10.27
C PHE A 237 -22.78 -21.95 9.42
N ILE A 238 -22.33 -20.95 8.65
CA ILE A 238 -23.16 -20.14 7.75
C ILE A 238 -23.79 -21.04 6.68
N PHE A 239 -23.02 -21.90 6.00
CA PHE A 239 -23.56 -22.87 5.04
C PHE A 239 -24.60 -23.81 5.68
N LYS A 240 -24.35 -24.32 6.89
CA LYS A 240 -25.35 -25.11 7.65
C LYS A 240 -26.59 -24.30 8.04
N GLN A 241 -26.48 -22.97 8.19
CA GLN A 241 -27.57 -22.08 8.56
C GLN A 241 -28.41 -21.69 7.33
N GLU A 242 -27.79 -21.43 6.19
CA GLU A 242 -28.47 -21.27 4.90
C GLU A 242 -29.17 -22.56 4.44
N GLU A 243 -28.52 -23.72 4.58
CA GLU A 243 -29.18 -25.00 4.34
C GLU A 243 -30.39 -25.20 5.26
N LYS A 244 -30.29 -24.82 6.54
CA LYS A 244 -31.41 -24.88 7.47
C LYS A 244 -32.51 -23.87 7.12
N GLN A 245 -32.20 -22.71 6.54
CA GLN A 245 -33.22 -21.79 6.01
C GLN A 245 -33.89 -22.36 4.75
N LYS A 246 -33.12 -22.88 3.79
CA LYS A 246 -33.64 -23.55 2.58
C LYS A 246 -34.50 -24.78 2.94
N LYS A 247 -34.09 -25.58 3.92
CA LYS A 247 -34.88 -26.72 4.45
C LYS A 247 -36.10 -26.27 5.27
N LYS A 248 -36.05 -25.13 5.99
CA LYS A 248 -37.24 -24.53 6.62
C LYS A 248 -38.27 -24.01 5.61
N GLY A 249 -37.85 -23.66 4.39
CA GLY A 249 -38.75 -23.39 3.26
C GLY A 249 -39.46 -24.62 2.70
N PHE A 250 -39.15 -25.83 3.18
CA PHE A 250 -39.67 -27.11 2.68
C PHE A 250 -40.21 -28.04 3.79
N ALA A 251 -40.44 -27.51 4.99
CA ALA A 251 -40.89 -28.27 6.16
C ALA A 251 -42.29 -27.80 6.63
N GLY A 252 -43.31 -28.01 5.79
CA GLY A 252 -44.68 -27.55 6.04
C GLY A 252 -45.76 -28.47 5.47
N SER A 253 -46.08 -29.54 6.18
CA SER A 253 -47.21 -30.46 5.97
C SER A 253 -47.22 -31.26 4.64
N TYR A 254 -47.36 -32.58 4.72
CA TYR A 254 -48.67 -33.26 4.67
C TYR A 254 -48.52 -34.78 4.81
N ASP A 255 -49.42 -35.37 5.60
CA ASP A 255 -49.77 -36.79 5.55
C ASP A 255 -51.19 -36.91 4.98
N GLY A 256 -51.51 -38.04 4.36
CA GLY A 256 -52.83 -38.35 3.80
C GLY A 256 -53.15 -37.70 2.43
N PRO A 257 -54.15 -38.22 1.69
CA PRO A 257 -54.12 -38.13 0.23
C PRO A 257 -55.35 -37.46 -0.45
N SER A 258 -55.13 -37.08 -1.71
CA SER A 258 -56.11 -37.06 -2.81
C SER A 258 -57.47 -36.38 -2.60
N ARG A 259 -57.62 -35.15 -3.14
CA ARG A 259 -58.74 -34.77 -4.03
C ARG A 259 -58.53 -33.39 -4.67
N LEU A 260 -58.82 -33.29 -5.97
CA LEU A 260 -59.04 -32.02 -6.66
C LEU A 260 -60.49 -31.55 -6.46
N PRO A 261 -60.70 -30.22 -6.38
CA PRO A 261 -61.90 -29.58 -6.94
C PRO A 261 -61.55 -28.71 -8.15
N VAL A 262 -62.50 -28.55 -9.07
CA VAL A 262 -62.39 -27.76 -10.32
C VAL A 262 -63.54 -26.74 -10.36
N HIS A 263 -63.44 -25.75 -11.28
CA HIS A 263 -64.41 -24.69 -11.63
C HIS A 263 -64.33 -23.39 -10.78
N SER A 264 -64.63 -22.19 -11.31
CA SER A 264 -65.15 -21.78 -12.65
C SER A 264 -64.39 -20.54 -13.19
N ILE A 265 -63.84 -20.49 -14.42
CA ILE A 265 -64.42 -20.18 -15.76
C ILE A 265 -65.01 -18.74 -15.91
N ILE A 266 -64.67 -18.07 -17.05
CA ILE A 266 -65.15 -16.76 -17.59
C ILE A 266 -64.50 -15.51 -16.94
N ALA A 267 -63.96 -14.48 -17.64
CA ALA A 267 -64.09 -14.04 -19.04
C ALA A 267 -62.79 -13.53 -19.74
N SER A 268 -62.80 -13.55 -21.09
CA SER A 268 -62.26 -12.60 -22.10
C SER A 268 -61.22 -11.51 -21.76
N MET A 269 -60.31 -11.07 -22.64
CA MET A 269 -59.95 -11.38 -24.06
C MET A 269 -58.57 -10.72 -24.36
N GLY A 270 -57.69 -11.28 -25.21
CA GLY A 270 -56.35 -10.65 -25.43
C GLY A 270 -55.29 -11.27 -26.38
N THR A 271 -55.58 -12.35 -27.11
CA THR A 271 -54.92 -12.76 -28.40
C THR A 271 -53.39 -12.70 -28.61
N VAL A 272 -52.74 -13.89 -28.60
CA VAL A 272 -51.62 -14.43 -29.46
C VAL A 272 -50.28 -13.67 -29.63
N ALA A 273 -49.14 -14.31 -29.96
CA ALA A 273 -48.84 -15.69 -30.39
C ALA A 273 -47.59 -16.27 -29.65
N MET A 274 -47.53 -17.55 -29.25
CA MET A 274 -47.09 -18.77 -29.99
C MET A 274 -45.59 -18.79 -30.41
N ASP A 275 -44.87 -19.91 -30.42
CA ASP A 275 -45.30 -21.33 -30.29
C ASP A 275 -44.27 -22.22 -29.55
N LEU A 276 -44.70 -23.40 -29.10
CA LEU A 276 -43.86 -24.49 -28.56
C LEU A 276 -44.47 -25.84 -28.94
N GLN A 277 -43.71 -26.69 -29.64
CA GLN A 277 -44.16 -28.05 -29.99
C GLN A 277 -43.13 -29.11 -29.61
N ASN A 278 -43.54 -30.03 -28.73
CA ASN A 278 -42.91 -31.32 -28.50
C ASN A 278 -43.53 -32.37 -29.44
N THR A 279 -42.76 -33.41 -29.81
CA THR A 279 -43.21 -34.76 -30.23
C THR A 279 -41.96 -35.59 -30.57
N GLU A 280 -41.96 -36.93 -30.61
CA GLU A 280 -42.41 -37.92 -29.62
C GLU A 280 -41.83 -39.31 -30.03
N CYS A 281 -42.04 -40.34 -29.20
CA CYS A 281 -42.02 -41.77 -29.55
C CYS A 281 -40.70 -42.51 -29.93
N ARG A 282 -40.65 -43.78 -29.48
CA ARG A 282 -39.81 -44.91 -29.93
C ARG A 282 -40.74 -46.05 -30.38
N PRO A 283 -40.35 -46.87 -31.37
CA PRO A 283 -39.97 -48.27 -31.10
C PRO A 283 -38.66 -48.62 -31.88
N ALA A 284 -38.22 -49.85 -32.22
CA ALA A 284 -38.73 -51.22 -32.08
C ALA A 284 -37.56 -52.23 -31.88
N ASN A 285 -37.80 -53.54 -32.06
CA ASN A 285 -36.83 -54.63 -31.78
C ASN A 285 -36.52 -55.53 -33.01
N SER A 286 -35.29 -56.01 -33.13
CA SER A 286 -34.90 -57.39 -33.53
C SER A 286 -33.36 -57.53 -33.59
N SER A 287 -32.76 -58.71 -33.80
CA SER A 287 -32.58 -59.77 -32.77
C SER A 287 -31.36 -60.66 -33.15
N LYS A 288 -30.82 -61.41 -32.16
CA LYS A 288 -29.95 -62.61 -32.30
C LYS A 288 -28.44 -62.50 -32.67
N LEU A 289 -27.66 -63.22 -31.84
CA LEU A 289 -26.56 -64.17 -32.14
C LEU A 289 -25.11 -63.71 -32.46
N ALA A 290 -24.23 -64.15 -31.54
CA ALA A 290 -23.00 -64.93 -31.76
C ALA A 290 -21.65 -64.25 -32.14
N LEU A 291 -20.59 -64.95 -31.72
CA LEU A 291 -19.16 -64.71 -32.01
C LEU A 291 -18.75 -65.37 -33.34
N PRO A 292 -17.65 -64.90 -33.95
CA PRO A 292 -16.66 -65.75 -34.60
C PRO A 292 -15.38 -65.86 -33.75
N ALA A 293 -14.67 -66.98 -33.86
CA ALA A 293 -13.40 -67.24 -33.20
C ALA A 293 -12.33 -67.73 -34.20
N GLU A 294 -11.10 -67.81 -33.69
CA GLU A 294 -9.79 -68.12 -34.31
C GLU A 294 -9.70 -68.99 -35.58
N ASN A 295 -8.66 -68.68 -36.37
CA ASN A 295 -7.76 -69.62 -37.07
C ASN A 295 -6.42 -68.89 -37.33
N GLY A 296 -5.22 -69.41 -37.05
CA GLY A 296 -4.84 -70.60 -36.28
C GLY A 296 -3.33 -70.93 -36.39
N SER A 297 -2.75 -71.60 -35.38
CA SER A 297 -1.36 -72.16 -35.29
C SER A 297 -0.17 -71.17 -35.15
N GLY A 298 0.87 -71.50 -34.35
CA GLY A 298 1.99 -70.57 -34.08
C GLY A 298 3.20 -70.94 -33.18
N THR A 299 3.29 -72.15 -32.58
CA THR A 299 4.50 -72.65 -31.83
C THR A 299 4.90 -71.94 -30.50
N ARG A 300 6.00 -72.37 -29.84
CA ARG A 300 6.36 -72.08 -28.43
C ARG A 300 7.84 -71.65 -28.22
N ARG A 301 8.09 -70.70 -27.28
CA ARG A 301 9.28 -70.57 -26.38
C ARG A 301 10.67 -70.22 -27.03
N PRO A 302 11.75 -69.89 -26.26
CA PRO A 302 11.83 -69.02 -25.04
C PRO A 302 13.13 -68.16 -24.83
N SER A 303 13.06 -67.16 -23.92
CA SER A 303 14.02 -66.79 -22.83
C SER A 303 15.52 -66.37 -23.01
N ILE A 304 16.01 -65.58 -22.01
CA ILE A 304 17.41 -65.23 -21.60
C ILE A 304 18.07 -64.08 -22.43
N ALA A 305 18.45 -62.88 -21.93
CA ALA A 305 19.16 -62.38 -20.72
C ALA A 305 20.73 -62.44 -20.84
N PRO A 306 21.61 -61.77 -20.03
CA PRO A 306 21.38 -61.04 -18.75
C PRO A 306 22.27 -59.77 -18.42
N VAL A 307 21.93 -59.08 -17.30
CA VAL A 307 22.75 -58.55 -16.15
C VAL A 307 24.04 -57.70 -16.30
N LEU A 308 24.05 -56.52 -15.62
CA LEU A 308 25.05 -55.94 -14.66
C LEU A 308 24.59 -54.48 -14.36
N GLU A 309 24.30 -53.96 -13.16
CA GLU A 309 24.62 -54.18 -11.72
C GLU A 309 25.84 -53.39 -11.15
N LEU A 310 25.75 -53.01 -9.86
CA LEU A 310 26.33 -51.79 -9.23
C LEU A 310 27.78 -51.89 -8.71
N ALA A 311 28.56 -50.82 -8.90
CA ALA A 311 29.66 -50.29 -8.06
C ALA A 311 30.16 -48.95 -8.67
N ASP A 312 30.68 -47.94 -7.97
CA ASP A 312 30.77 -47.69 -6.52
C ASP A 312 30.85 -46.16 -6.26
N THR A 313 30.74 -45.71 -5.00
CA THR A 313 30.76 -44.27 -4.64
C THR A 313 32.17 -43.67 -4.54
N SER A 314 32.35 -42.40 -5.00
CA SER A 314 33.05 -41.28 -4.32
C SER A 314 33.94 -40.35 -5.20
N SER A 315 33.35 -39.27 -5.73
CA SER A 315 34.04 -37.99 -5.99
C SER A 315 33.02 -36.84 -6.04
N LEU A 316 33.39 -35.64 -5.55
CA LEU A 316 32.47 -34.53 -5.26
C LEU A 316 32.51 -33.41 -6.34
N LEU A 317 31.59 -32.45 -6.19
CA LEU A 317 31.52 -31.11 -6.82
C LEU A 317 30.76 -31.03 -8.18
N PRO A 318 30.07 -29.90 -8.46
CA PRO A 318 28.63 -29.97 -8.80
C PRO A 318 28.24 -29.54 -10.23
N CYS A 319 26.96 -29.75 -10.56
CA CYS A 319 26.38 -29.55 -11.89
C CYS A 319 26.27 -28.08 -12.35
N ASP A 320 26.92 -27.74 -13.46
CA ASP A 320 26.49 -26.67 -14.36
C ASP A 320 25.24 -27.10 -15.15
N LEU A 321 24.07 -27.04 -14.53
CA LEU A 321 22.76 -27.33 -15.15
C LEU A 321 21.72 -26.24 -14.89
N LEU A 322 22.10 -24.99 -15.12
CA LEU A 322 21.18 -23.86 -15.28
C LEU A 322 21.50 -23.11 -16.58
N SER A 323 20.99 -23.65 -17.69
CA SER A 323 21.05 -23.04 -19.02
C SER A 323 19.79 -23.39 -19.81
N ASP A 324 18.63 -22.97 -19.28
CA ASP A 324 17.36 -22.94 -20.03
C ASP A 324 17.48 -21.88 -21.14
N GLN A 325 18.10 -22.26 -22.26
CA GLN A 325 18.11 -21.50 -23.50
C GLN A 325 16.80 -21.75 -24.27
N SER A 326 15.69 -21.20 -23.76
CA SER A 326 14.39 -21.26 -24.44
C SER A 326 13.57 -19.99 -24.19
N GLU A 327 13.07 -19.41 -25.27
CA GLU A 327 12.06 -18.32 -25.32
C GLU A 327 12.53 -16.92 -24.85
N ASP A 328 13.47 -16.31 -25.59
CA ASP A 328 13.61 -14.83 -25.71
C ASP A 328 14.25 -14.37 -27.05
N GLU A 329 14.86 -15.27 -27.84
CA GLU A 329 15.50 -14.99 -29.16
C GLU A 329 14.49 -14.92 -30.34
N MET A 330 13.44 -14.09 -30.26
CA MET A 330 12.48 -13.93 -31.38
C MET A 330 11.86 -12.52 -31.51
N THR A 331 12.58 -11.46 -31.11
CA THR A 331 12.28 -10.07 -31.52
C THR A 331 13.53 -9.24 -31.79
N GLN A 332 14.40 -9.72 -32.69
CA GLN A 332 15.40 -8.87 -33.33
C GLN A 332 14.72 -8.06 -34.46
N SER A 333 14.59 -6.75 -34.27
CA SER A 333 14.16 -5.78 -35.28
C SER A 333 14.90 -4.46 -35.01
N ASP A 334 15.54 -3.90 -36.03
CA ASP A 334 16.67 -2.99 -35.86
C ASP A 334 16.31 -1.60 -35.33
N GLU A 335 17.02 -1.15 -34.28
CA GLU A 335 17.45 0.25 -34.13
C GLU A 335 18.88 0.29 -33.57
N GLU A 336 19.82 0.80 -34.36
CA GLU A 336 21.19 1.09 -33.91
C GLU A 336 21.23 2.33 -32.99
N GLY A 337 22.30 2.46 -32.18
CA GLY A 337 22.71 3.78 -31.66
C GLY A 337 22.80 3.97 -30.15
N SER A 338 22.51 2.97 -29.31
CA SER A 338 22.89 3.00 -27.89
C SER A 338 23.57 1.71 -27.48
N ALA A 339 24.80 1.79 -26.96
CA ALA A 339 25.53 0.63 -26.44
C ALA A 339 24.69 -0.06 -25.35
N VAL A 340 24.16 -1.24 -25.67
CA VAL A 340 23.34 -2.02 -24.75
C VAL A 340 24.27 -2.61 -23.69
N VAL A 341 24.28 -2.00 -22.51
CA VAL A 341 24.96 -2.57 -21.34
C VAL A 341 24.27 -3.88 -21.01
N GLU A 342 24.92 -5.00 -21.30
CA GLU A 342 24.36 -6.32 -21.06
C GLU A 342 24.20 -6.55 -19.56
N TYR A 343 23.00 -6.94 -19.13
CA TYR A 343 22.72 -7.20 -17.71
C TYR A 343 22.82 -8.69 -17.39
N VAL A 344 23.79 -9.06 -16.56
CA VAL A 344 23.99 -10.44 -16.10
C VAL A 344 22.98 -10.74 -14.99
N LYS A 345 22.28 -11.88 -15.06
CA LYS A 345 21.45 -12.37 -13.95
C LYS A 345 22.37 -13.03 -12.92
N GLY A 346 22.39 -12.54 -11.68
CA GLY A 346 23.27 -13.08 -10.64
C GLY A 346 22.92 -12.62 -9.23
N TYR A 347 23.63 -13.15 -8.24
CA TYR A 347 23.54 -12.70 -6.86
C TYR A 347 24.50 -11.52 -6.63
N PRO A 348 24.07 -10.41 -5.99
CA PRO A 348 24.94 -9.28 -5.71
C PRO A 348 26.11 -9.70 -4.79
N PRO A 349 27.37 -9.44 -5.16
CA PRO A 349 28.55 -9.98 -4.45
C PRO A 349 28.85 -9.30 -3.11
N ASN A 350 28.32 -8.08 -2.89
CA ASN A 350 28.53 -7.30 -1.68
C ASN A 350 27.19 -7.12 -0.95
N SER A 351 26.82 -8.07 -0.09
CA SER A 351 25.74 -7.89 0.88
C SER A 351 26.17 -6.90 1.96
N PRO A 352 25.47 -5.78 2.19
CA PRO A 352 25.92 -4.77 3.15
C PRO A 352 25.69 -5.14 4.63
N TYR A 353 24.94 -6.21 4.90
CA TYR A 353 24.71 -6.74 6.25
C TYR A 353 24.66 -8.28 6.27
N ILE A 354 25.01 -8.88 7.41
CA ILE A 354 25.00 -10.33 7.60
C ILE A 354 23.54 -10.81 7.75
N GLY A 355 23.16 -11.85 7.02
CA GLY A 355 21.80 -12.41 7.09
C GLY A 355 20.78 -11.78 6.14
N SER A 356 21.22 -10.94 5.19
CA SER A 356 20.44 -10.59 4.00
C SER A 356 20.09 -11.85 3.20
N SER A 357 18.88 -11.89 2.63
CA SER A 357 18.44 -12.95 1.71
C SER A 357 19.05 -12.75 0.30
N PRO A 358 19.73 -13.76 -0.26
CA PRO A 358 20.32 -13.65 -1.60
C PRO A 358 19.25 -13.85 -2.67
N THR A 359 18.84 -12.75 -3.31
CA THR A 359 17.93 -12.73 -4.47
C THR A 359 18.72 -12.67 -5.78
N LEU A 360 18.25 -13.35 -6.83
CA LEU A 360 18.77 -13.14 -8.18
C LEU A 360 18.32 -11.77 -8.69
N CYS A 361 19.29 -10.93 -9.07
CA CYS A 361 19.07 -9.60 -9.61
C CYS A 361 19.69 -9.46 -11.01
N HIS A 362 19.25 -8.45 -11.76
CA HIS A 362 20.00 -7.94 -12.90
C HIS A 362 21.18 -7.11 -12.38
N LEU A 363 22.39 -7.47 -12.78
CA LEU A 363 23.64 -6.85 -12.36
C LEU A 363 24.43 -6.32 -13.56
N LEU A 364 25.35 -5.40 -13.31
CA LEU A 364 26.34 -4.94 -14.27
C LEU A 364 27.48 -5.98 -14.41
N PRO A 365 28.07 -6.20 -15.61
CA PRO A 365 29.19 -7.13 -15.80
C PRO A 365 30.46 -6.65 -15.07
N GLU A 366 30.71 -5.34 -15.13
CA GLU A 366 31.76 -4.67 -14.37
C GLU A 366 31.14 -3.78 -13.29
N LYS A 367 31.76 -3.70 -12.11
CA LYS A 367 31.29 -2.82 -11.03
C LYS A 367 31.47 -1.35 -11.41
N ALA A 368 30.39 -0.57 -11.35
CA ALA A 368 30.46 0.84 -11.69
C ALA A 368 31.33 1.62 -10.68
N PRO A 369 32.30 2.44 -11.11
CA PRO A 369 33.13 3.20 -10.18
C PRO A 369 32.30 4.29 -9.50
N PHE A 370 32.53 4.52 -8.19
CA PHE A 370 31.68 5.40 -7.36
C PHE A 370 31.42 6.80 -7.94
N CYS A 371 32.36 7.34 -8.72
CA CYS A 371 32.20 8.63 -9.41
C CYS A 371 31.10 8.67 -10.49
N CYS A 372 30.68 7.52 -11.04
CA CYS A 372 29.59 7.41 -12.02
C CYS A 372 28.20 7.30 -11.37
N LEU A 373 28.14 7.01 -10.06
CA LEU A 373 26.88 6.92 -9.31
C LEU A 373 26.39 8.31 -8.88
N ARG A 374 27.27 9.31 -8.77
CA ARG A 374 26.93 10.69 -8.40
C ARG A 374 26.47 11.47 -9.63
N LEU A 375 25.31 12.12 -9.55
CA LEU A 375 24.82 13.01 -10.62
C LEU A 375 25.45 14.41 -10.54
N ASP A 376 25.42 15.02 -9.34
CA ASP A 376 25.81 16.43 -9.08
C ASP A 376 27.24 16.83 -9.53
N LYS A 377 28.13 15.89 -9.84
CA LYS A 377 29.44 16.20 -10.45
C LYS A 377 29.79 15.20 -11.54
N GLY A 378 29.80 15.70 -12.78
CA GLY A 378 30.34 14.98 -13.93
C GLY A 378 31.75 14.48 -13.65
N CYS A 379 31.99 13.20 -13.96
CA CYS A 379 33.26 12.52 -13.77
C CYS A 379 34.00 12.34 -15.11
N LYS A 380 35.22 11.79 -15.07
CA LYS A 380 36.01 11.53 -16.29
C LYS A 380 35.40 10.50 -17.25
N HIS A 381 34.42 9.71 -16.79
CA HIS A 381 33.72 8.71 -17.61
C HIS A 381 32.42 9.27 -18.22
N ASN A 382 31.67 10.07 -17.46
CA ASN A 382 30.43 10.74 -17.87
C ASN A 382 30.41 12.18 -17.35
N SER A 383 30.40 13.16 -18.24
CA SER A 383 30.38 14.60 -17.91
C SER A 383 28.98 15.18 -17.71
N PHE A 384 28.00 14.34 -17.33
CA PHE A 384 26.61 14.74 -17.14
C PHE A 384 26.35 15.17 -15.69
N GLU A 385 25.87 16.41 -15.51
CA GLU A 385 25.60 17.04 -14.21
C GLU A 385 24.11 16.90 -13.80
N ASP A 386 23.20 16.85 -14.78
CA ASP A 386 21.76 16.67 -14.57
C ASP A 386 21.28 15.25 -14.91
N ALA A 387 20.29 14.75 -14.16
CA ALA A 387 19.58 13.51 -14.48
C ALA A 387 18.95 13.55 -15.89
N LYS A 388 18.56 14.75 -16.38
CA LYS A 388 18.01 14.93 -17.73
C LYS A 388 19.02 14.62 -18.84
N ALA A 389 20.31 14.87 -18.62
CA ALA A 389 21.33 14.70 -19.65
C ALA A 389 21.64 13.20 -19.93
N TYR A 390 21.32 12.31 -18.99
CA TYR A 390 21.39 10.85 -19.16
C TYR A 390 20.30 10.27 -20.07
N GLY A 391 19.27 11.04 -20.46
CA GLY A 391 18.31 10.63 -21.49
C GLY A 391 17.50 9.37 -21.15
N PHE A 392 17.10 9.20 -19.89
CA PHE A 392 16.41 7.99 -19.42
C PHE A 392 15.14 7.65 -20.25
N LYS A 393 15.10 6.44 -20.82
CA LYS A 393 13.97 5.94 -21.63
C LYS A 393 12.70 5.71 -20.80
N ASN A 394 12.87 5.24 -19.56
CA ASN A 394 11.79 4.98 -18.60
C ASN A 394 11.65 6.10 -17.57
N LYS A 395 10.46 6.24 -16.98
CA LYS A 395 10.20 7.23 -15.93
C LYS A 395 11.07 6.97 -14.70
N LEU A 396 11.43 8.07 -14.03
CA LEU A 396 12.33 8.03 -12.87
C LEU A 396 11.59 7.66 -11.58
N ILE A 397 12.27 6.96 -10.67
CA ILE A 397 11.90 6.84 -9.26
C ILE A 397 12.89 7.69 -8.45
N ILE A 398 12.39 8.60 -7.62
CA ILE A 398 13.22 9.42 -6.72
C ILE A 398 12.91 9.01 -5.28
N VAL A 399 13.94 8.71 -4.49
CA VAL A 399 13.81 8.37 -3.06
C VAL A 399 14.56 9.42 -2.26
N SER A 400 13.91 10.00 -1.24
CA SER A 400 14.58 10.89 -0.29
C SER A 400 14.76 10.20 1.06
N ALA A 401 15.98 10.22 1.60
CA ALA A 401 16.32 9.71 2.94
C ALA A 401 17.42 10.55 3.60
N GLU A 402 17.53 10.49 4.93
CA GLU A 402 18.53 11.25 5.69
C GLU A 402 19.94 10.63 5.64
N THR A 403 20.00 9.30 5.69
CA THR A 403 21.22 8.49 5.72
C THR A 403 21.18 7.47 4.58
N ALA A 404 22.35 7.01 4.12
CA ALA A 404 22.45 5.90 3.16
C ALA A 404 22.46 4.56 3.92
N GLY A 405 21.46 4.35 4.77
CA GLY A 405 21.34 3.19 5.65
C GLY A 405 21.09 1.88 4.92
N ASN A 406 21.44 0.76 5.56
CA ASN A 406 21.37 -0.57 4.95
C ASN A 406 19.95 -1.01 4.58
N GLY A 407 18.90 -0.46 5.18
CA GLY A 407 17.52 -0.65 4.72
C GLY A 407 17.27 -0.22 3.26
N LEU A 408 17.96 0.81 2.75
CA LEU A 408 17.82 1.25 1.34
C LEU A 408 18.31 0.22 0.33
N TYR A 409 19.18 -0.72 0.72
CA TYR A 409 19.56 -1.84 -0.13
C TYR A 409 18.33 -2.74 -0.41
N ASN A 410 17.50 -2.96 0.62
CA ASN A 410 16.26 -3.73 0.55
C ASN A 410 15.12 -3.01 -0.20
N PHE A 411 15.27 -1.71 -0.49
CA PHE A 411 14.42 -1.00 -1.46
C PHE A 411 14.79 -1.37 -2.90
N ILE A 412 16.08 -1.51 -3.20
CA ILE A 412 16.59 -1.69 -4.57
C ILE A 412 16.45 -3.14 -5.04
N VAL A 413 16.68 -4.11 -4.14
CA VAL A 413 16.56 -5.56 -4.41
C VAL A 413 15.26 -5.94 -5.16
N PRO A 414 14.03 -5.68 -4.65
CA PRO A 414 12.79 -6.06 -5.33
C PRO A 414 12.50 -5.26 -6.62
N LEU A 415 13.20 -4.14 -6.84
CA LEU A 415 13.15 -3.32 -8.07
C LEU A 415 14.18 -3.74 -9.14
N ARG A 416 15.11 -4.63 -8.79
CA ARG A 416 16.16 -5.14 -9.69
C ARG A 416 16.17 -6.67 -9.81
N ALA A 417 15.22 -7.35 -9.18
CA ALA A 417 15.07 -8.80 -9.23
C ALA A 417 14.88 -9.37 -10.65
N TYR A 418 15.38 -10.58 -10.87
CA TYR A 418 15.47 -11.26 -12.18
C TYR A 418 14.15 -11.41 -12.94
N TYR A 419 13.02 -11.44 -12.22
CA TYR A 419 11.67 -11.61 -12.76
C TYR A 419 11.05 -10.34 -13.35
N ARG A 420 11.71 -9.18 -13.18
CA ARG A 420 11.34 -7.95 -13.92
C ARG A 420 11.97 -7.99 -15.31
N SER A 421 11.24 -7.57 -16.35
CA SER A 421 11.81 -7.50 -17.69
C SER A 421 12.88 -6.41 -17.76
N ARG A 422 13.91 -6.61 -18.60
CA ARG A 422 14.98 -5.61 -18.80
C ARG A 422 14.45 -4.28 -19.36
N LYS A 423 13.30 -4.30 -20.05
CA LYS A 423 12.67 -3.13 -20.69
C LYS A 423 11.87 -2.28 -19.70
N GLU A 424 11.37 -2.85 -18.61
CA GLU A 424 10.56 -2.15 -17.58
C GLU A 424 11.38 -1.60 -16.40
N LEU A 425 12.71 -1.72 -16.42
CA LEU A 425 13.55 -1.23 -15.32
C LEU A 425 13.51 0.31 -15.26
N ASN A 426 12.81 0.84 -14.24
CA ASN A 426 12.81 2.27 -13.93
C ASN A 426 14.15 2.67 -13.29
N PRO A 427 14.85 3.72 -13.78
CA PRO A 427 16.02 4.27 -13.11
C PRO A 427 15.68 4.83 -11.73
N ILE A 428 16.60 4.70 -10.79
CA ILE A 428 16.43 5.11 -9.37
C ILE A 428 17.46 6.19 -9.04
N VAL A 429 16.99 7.28 -8.42
CA VAL A 429 17.85 8.36 -7.88
C VAL A 429 17.60 8.52 -6.39
N LEU A 430 18.66 8.37 -5.60
CA LEU A 430 18.65 8.56 -4.15
C LEU A 430 19.07 9.98 -3.80
N LEU A 431 18.13 10.80 -3.33
CA LEU A 431 18.38 12.12 -2.75
C LEU A 431 18.71 11.96 -1.27
N LEU A 432 19.94 12.30 -0.88
CA LEU A 432 20.48 12.03 0.45
C LEU A 432 20.98 13.31 1.11
N ASP A 433 20.63 13.51 2.38
CA ASP A 433 21.23 14.58 3.20
C ASP A 433 22.73 14.29 3.47
N ASN A 434 23.06 13.05 3.83
CA ASN A 434 24.40 12.64 4.27
C ASN A 434 25.08 11.62 3.35
N LYS A 435 26.42 11.57 3.38
CA LYS A 435 27.27 10.68 2.57
C LYS A 435 27.73 9.48 3.39
N GLN A 436 27.74 8.29 2.81
CA GLN A 436 28.27 7.08 3.46
C GLN A 436 28.92 6.16 2.42
N HIS A 437 30.09 5.60 2.75
CA HIS A 437 30.89 4.84 1.78
C HIS A 437 30.51 3.36 1.66
N HIS A 438 30.19 2.68 2.77
CA HIS A 438 29.85 1.24 2.74
C HIS A 438 28.67 0.90 1.82
N PHE A 439 27.66 1.78 1.80
CA PHE A 439 26.49 1.64 0.92
C PHE A 439 26.85 1.68 -0.58
N LEU A 440 27.88 2.44 -0.96
CA LEU A 440 28.33 2.58 -2.35
C LEU A 440 28.94 1.28 -2.90
N GLU A 441 29.51 0.42 -2.05
CA GLU A 441 30.06 -0.88 -2.47
C GLU A 441 28.97 -1.91 -2.78
N ALA A 442 27.85 -1.90 -2.04
CA ALA A 442 26.71 -2.76 -2.30
C ALA A 442 25.94 -2.31 -3.56
N ILE A 443 25.73 -1.00 -3.72
CA ILE A 443 24.89 -0.45 -4.79
C ILE A 443 25.57 -0.44 -6.17
N CYS A 444 26.90 -0.41 -6.25
CA CYS A 444 27.67 -0.33 -7.51
C CYS A 444 27.50 -1.52 -8.47
N CYS A 445 26.85 -2.59 -8.01
CA CYS A 445 26.56 -3.78 -8.80
C CYS A 445 25.22 -3.68 -9.57
N PHE A 446 24.32 -2.77 -9.18
CA PHE A 446 22.97 -2.66 -9.77
C PHE A 446 22.94 -1.68 -10.97
N PRO A 447 22.18 -1.99 -12.04
CA PRO A 447 22.05 -1.13 -13.19
C PRO A 447 21.14 0.08 -12.92
N MET A 448 21.50 1.23 -13.49
CA MET A 448 20.69 2.45 -13.52
C MET A 448 20.23 2.90 -12.11
N VAL A 449 21.17 2.97 -11.16
CA VAL A 449 20.96 3.52 -9.82
C VAL A 449 22.00 4.59 -9.53
N TYR A 450 21.54 5.76 -9.06
CA TYR A 450 22.36 6.95 -8.85
C TYR A 450 22.03 7.61 -7.50
N TYR A 451 22.87 8.55 -7.06
CA TYR A 451 22.62 9.38 -5.89
C TYR A 451 22.98 10.86 -6.11
N MET A 452 22.36 11.71 -5.30
CA MET A 452 22.60 13.15 -5.23
C MET A 452 22.59 13.60 -3.76
N GLU A 453 23.41 14.60 -3.45
CA GLU A 453 23.42 15.28 -2.16
C GLU A 453 22.38 16.43 -2.19
N GLY A 454 21.38 16.41 -1.31
CA GLY A 454 20.33 17.41 -1.29
C GLY A 454 19.12 17.05 -0.43
N THR A 455 18.12 17.93 -0.38
CA THR A 455 16.88 17.74 0.42
C THR A 455 15.64 18.14 -0.39
N ILE A 456 14.46 17.65 0.01
CA ILE A 456 13.16 18.00 -0.63
C ILE A 456 12.84 19.49 -0.53
N ASP A 457 13.37 20.17 0.49
CA ASP A 457 13.19 21.62 0.72
C ASP A 457 13.87 22.44 -0.39
N ASN A 458 15.01 21.93 -0.90
CA ASN A 458 15.76 22.52 -2.00
C ASN A 458 15.16 22.12 -3.36
N LEU A 459 14.23 22.95 -3.87
CA LEU A 459 13.64 22.80 -5.20
C LEU A 459 14.69 22.64 -6.32
N ASP A 460 15.85 23.30 -6.21
CA ASP A 460 16.90 23.21 -7.24
C ASP A 460 17.48 21.78 -7.33
N SER A 461 17.79 21.14 -6.20
CA SER A 461 18.25 19.73 -6.15
C SER A 461 17.21 18.77 -6.74
N LEU A 462 15.93 18.99 -6.44
CA LEU A 462 14.85 18.19 -7.02
C LEU A 462 14.73 18.37 -8.55
N LEU A 463 14.97 19.58 -9.07
CA LEU A 463 14.96 19.85 -10.51
C LEU A 463 16.15 19.20 -11.24
N GLN A 464 17.35 19.19 -10.63
CA GLN A 464 18.52 18.44 -11.11
C GLN A 464 18.26 16.92 -11.10
N CYS A 465 17.59 16.40 -10.06
CA CYS A 465 17.09 15.02 -10.01
C CYS A 465 16.03 14.73 -11.08
N GLY A 466 15.34 15.75 -11.61
CA GLY A 466 14.39 15.57 -12.70
C GLY A 466 12.95 15.18 -12.31
N ILE A 467 12.46 15.62 -11.15
CA ILE A 467 11.08 15.36 -10.65
C ILE A 467 9.93 15.54 -11.67
N ILE A 468 10.12 16.33 -12.73
CA ILE A 468 9.11 16.63 -13.75
C ILE A 468 8.71 15.40 -14.59
N TYR A 469 9.62 14.42 -14.74
CA TYR A 469 9.41 13.18 -15.49
C TYR A 469 9.58 11.93 -14.61
N ALA A 470 9.66 12.11 -13.29
CA ALA A 470 9.52 11.02 -12.34
C ALA A 470 8.07 10.52 -12.29
N ASP A 471 7.88 9.23 -12.08
CA ASP A 471 6.54 8.65 -11.82
C ASP A 471 6.19 8.75 -10.34
N ASN A 472 7.14 8.33 -9.49
CA ASN A 472 6.99 8.20 -8.05
C ASN A 472 8.13 8.93 -7.31
N LEU A 473 7.74 9.74 -6.33
CA LEU A 473 8.60 10.30 -5.30
C LEU A 473 8.32 9.57 -3.98
N VAL A 474 9.33 8.88 -3.45
CA VAL A 474 9.28 8.21 -2.15
C VAL A 474 9.92 9.13 -1.11
N VAL A 475 9.15 9.53 -0.10
CA VAL A 475 9.62 10.31 1.04
C VAL A 475 9.67 9.38 2.25
N VAL A 476 10.89 9.05 2.65
CA VAL A 476 11.20 8.35 3.91
C VAL A 476 11.29 9.41 5.01
N ASP A 477 10.77 9.12 6.20
CA ASP A 477 10.91 10.04 7.33
C ASP A 477 12.31 9.96 7.96
N LYS A 478 12.74 11.05 8.61
CA LYS A 478 14.13 11.20 9.07
C LYS A 478 14.33 10.52 10.42
N GLU A 479 15.45 9.80 10.57
CA GLU A 479 15.78 9.14 11.84
C GLU A 479 15.85 10.18 12.97
N SER A 480 16.34 11.38 12.67
CA SER A 480 16.44 12.52 13.60
C SER A 480 15.10 13.18 13.99
N THR A 481 14.01 12.97 13.24
CA THR A 481 12.68 13.53 13.58
C THR A 481 11.80 12.56 14.37
N MET A 482 12.09 11.25 14.37
CA MET A 482 11.27 10.25 15.05
C MET A 482 11.34 10.30 16.60
N SER A 483 12.34 10.96 17.18
CA SER A 483 12.50 11.09 18.64
C SER A 483 11.91 12.40 19.20
N ALA A 484 10.81 12.90 18.63
CA ALA A 484 10.13 14.12 19.10
C ALA A 484 9.29 13.86 20.37
N GLU A 485 9.16 14.88 21.22
CA GLU A 485 8.39 14.79 22.48
C GLU A 485 6.86 14.72 22.27
N GLU A 486 6.37 15.17 21.10
CA GLU A 486 4.95 15.05 20.71
C GLU A 486 4.79 14.29 19.39
N ASP A 487 3.86 13.32 19.34
CA ASP A 487 3.45 12.54 18.16
C ASP A 487 3.18 13.41 16.91
N TYR A 488 2.71 14.64 17.09
CA TYR A 488 2.38 15.57 16.00
C TYR A 488 3.61 16.29 15.41
N MET A 489 4.70 16.40 16.18
CA MET A 489 5.89 17.14 15.78
C MET A 489 6.87 16.31 14.96
N ALA A 490 6.91 14.98 15.15
CA ALA A 490 7.78 14.07 14.41
C ALA A 490 7.59 14.20 12.88
N ASP A 491 6.37 13.97 12.40
CA ASP A 491 6.05 14.02 10.96
C ASP A 491 5.92 15.45 10.40
N ALA A 492 6.03 16.51 11.23
CA ALA A 492 5.62 17.86 10.82
C ALA A 492 6.40 18.38 9.60
N LYS A 493 7.71 18.06 9.51
CA LYS A 493 8.57 18.51 8.42
C LYS A 493 8.30 17.77 7.10
N THR A 494 8.09 16.46 7.14
CA THR A 494 7.78 15.66 5.95
C THR A 494 6.41 16.02 5.38
N ILE A 495 5.39 16.21 6.24
CA ILE A 495 4.04 16.64 5.84
C ILE A 495 4.07 18.01 5.14
N VAL A 496 4.78 19.00 5.70
CA VAL A 496 4.90 20.34 5.08
C VAL A 496 5.58 20.26 3.72
N ASN A 497 6.71 19.55 3.62
CA ASN A 497 7.46 19.43 2.37
C ASN A 497 6.66 18.68 1.28
N VAL A 498 5.90 17.65 1.63
CA VAL A 498 5.04 16.95 0.67
C VAL A 498 3.85 17.81 0.24
N GLN A 499 3.31 18.64 1.13
CA GLN A 499 2.22 19.55 0.82
C GLN A 499 2.64 20.71 -0.10
N THR A 500 3.92 21.15 -0.10
CA THR A 500 4.44 22.07 -1.14
C THR A 500 4.61 21.34 -2.48
N MET A 501 5.18 20.14 -2.47
CA MET A 501 5.35 19.31 -3.68
C MET A 501 4.02 18.97 -4.37
N PHE A 502 2.96 18.66 -3.60
CA PHE A 502 1.61 18.41 -4.14
C PHE A 502 0.99 19.64 -4.82
N ARG A 503 1.34 20.86 -4.40
CA ARG A 503 0.90 22.11 -5.05
C ARG A 503 1.69 22.41 -6.33
N LEU A 504 2.99 22.12 -6.33
CA LEU A 504 3.90 22.34 -7.46
C LEU A 504 3.70 21.31 -8.60
N PHE A 505 3.51 20.03 -8.25
CA PHE A 505 3.54 18.89 -9.17
C PHE A 505 2.35 17.93 -8.94
N PRO A 506 1.11 18.31 -9.30
CA PRO A 506 -0.08 17.48 -9.04
C PRO A 506 -0.18 16.20 -9.89
N SER A 507 0.69 16.04 -10.89
CA SER A 507 0.83 14.84 -11.72
C SER A 507 1.75 13.78 -11.11
N LEU A 508 2.59 14.16 -10.14
CA LEU A 508 3.56 13.28 -9.50
C LEU A 508 2.85 12.38 -8.48
N SER A 509 3.13 11.07 -8.53
CA SER A 509 2.75 10.18 -7.44
C SER A 509 3.73 10.40 -6.28
N ILE A 510 3.23 10.65 -5.08
CA ILE A 510 4.05 10.82 -3.88
C ILE A 510 3.64 9.74 -2.88
N ILE A 511 4.61 8.97 -2.42
CA ILE A 511 4.49 7.93 -1.40
C ILE A 511 5.23 8.45 -0.17
N THR A 512 4.56 8.57 0.96
CA THR A 512 5.12 9.10 2.21
C THR A 512 5.06 8.08 3.32
N GLU A 513 6.19 7.88 3.99
CA GLU A 513 6.19 7.35 5.36
C GLU A 513 5.68 8.40 6.34
N LEU A 514 5.02 7.94 7.42
CA LEU A 514 4.74 8.69 8.65
C LEU A 514 4.99 7.79 9.86
N THR A 515 5.54 8.36 10.93
CA THR A 515 5.69 7.71 12.24
C THR A 515 4.34 7.31 12.83
N HIS A 516 3.37 8.24 12.90
CA HIS A 516 2.10 8.04 13.58
C HIS A 516 0.90 8.04 12.59
N PRO A 517 0.05 6.99 12.55
CA PRO A 517 -1.12 6.95 11.66
C PRO A 517 -2.16 8.04 11.98
N SER A 518 -2.10 8.64 13.17
CA SER A 518 -2.81 9.87 13.55
C SER A 518 -2.62 11.00 12.53
N ASN A 519 -1.39 11.20 12.06
CA ASN A 519 -0.99 12.35 11.24
C ASN A 519 -1.43 12.27 9.77
N MET A 520 -1.91 11.11 9.32
CA MET A 520 -2.48 10.93 7.96
C MET A 520 -3.64 11.88 7.62
N ARG A 521 -4.24 12.52 8.63
CA ARG A 521 -5.29 13.55 8.45
C ARG A 521 -4.75 14.86 7.84
N PHE A 522 -3.47 15.18 8.00
CA PHE A 522 -2.87 16.41 7.50
C PHE A 522 -2.41 16.29 6.03
N MET A 523 -2.29 15.07 5.52
CA MET A 523 -1.88 14.78 4.15
C MET A 523 -2.92 15.26 3.13
N GLN A 524 -2.45 15.93 2.07
CA GLN A 524 -3.25 16.38 0.92
C GLN A 524 -4.39 17.36 1.29
N PHE A 525 -4.19 18.22 2.30
CA PHE A 525 -5.20 19.19 2.73
C PHE A 525 -5.67 20.13 1.60
N ARG A 526 -6.99 20.23 1.39
CA ARG A 526 -7.66 21.18 0.49
C ARG A 526 -8.68 22.01 1.26
N ALA A 527 -8.76 23.31 0.96
CA ALA A 527 -9.57 24.27 1.72
C ALA A 527 -11.11 24.11 1.61
N LYS A 528 -11.63 23.18 0.78
CA LYS A 528 -13.06 22.97 0.55
C LYS A 528 -13.49 21.49 0.43
N ASP A 529 -12.77 20.55 1.05
CA ASP A 529 -13.19 19.14 1.07
C ASP A 529 -14.31 18.88 2.09
N SER A 530 -15.57 19.00 1.63
CA SER A 530 -16.74 18.40 2.29
C SER A 530 -16.55 16.89 2.53
N TYR A 531 -15.80 16.24 1.62
CA TYR A 531 -15.50 14.82 1.65
C TYR A 531 -14.65 14.41 2.85
N SER A 532 -13.56 15.14 3.12
CA SER A 532 -12.68 14.86 4.26
C SER A 532 -13.42 14.99 5.60
N LEU A 533 -14.40 15.89 5.69
CA LEU A 533 -15.27 16.03 6.87
C LEU A 533 -16.26 14.86 7.01
N ALA A 534 -16.77 14.30 5.91
CA ALA A 534 -17.62 13.11 5.92
C ALA A 534 -16.83 11.88 6.39
N LEU A 535 -15.63 11.65 5.82
CA LEU A 535 -14.71 10.59 6.25
C LEU A 535 -14.36 10.72 7.74
N SER A 536 -14.05 11.94 8.21
CA SER A 536 -13.73 12.22 9.62
C SER A 536 -14.89 11.91 10.59
N LYS A 537 -16.14 11.90 10.12
CA LYS A 537 -17.32 11.48 10.93
C LYS A 537 -17.48 9.97 10.94
N LEU A 538 -17.19 9.30 9.82
CA LEU A 538 -17.25 7.84 9.70
C LEU A 538 -16.15 7.20 10.55
N GLU A 539 -14.90 7.64 10.43
CA GLU A 539 -13.76 7.19 11.26
C GLU A 539 -14.06 7.28 12.77
N LYS A 540 -14.81 8.29 13.22
CA LYS A 540 -15.18 8.42 14.64
C LYS A 540 -16.16 7.33 15.06
N ARG A 541 -17.23 7.09 14.30
CA ARG A 541 -18.18 6.00 14.60
C ARG A 541 -17.51 4.64 14.58
N GLU A 542 -16.66 4.35 13.58
CA GLU A 542 -15.97 3.07 13.51
C GLU A 542 -15.05 2.87 14.73
N ARG A 543 -14.38 3.93 15.22
CA ARG A 543 -13.60 3.87 16.47
C ARG A 543 -14.49 3.69 17.71
N GLU A 544 -15.65 4.35 17.77
CA GLU A 544 -16.65 4.20 18.84
C GLU A 544 -17.27 2.78 18.84
N ASN A 545 -17.41 2.16 17.67
CA ASN A 545 -17.83 0.77 17.47
C ASN A 545 -16.71 -0.26 17.77
N GLY A 546 -15.47 0.18 18.04
CA GLY A 546 -14.34 -0.68 18.35
C GLY A 546 -13.64 -1.31 17.14
N SER A 547 -13.70 -0.69 15.95
CA SER A 547 -12.91 -1.12 14.78
C SER A 547 -11.40 -1.06 15.04
N ASN A 548 -10.68 -2.06 14.54
CA ASN A 548 -9.21 -2.07 14.55
C ASN A 548 -8.64 -1.05 13.54
N LEU A 549 -9.34 -0.83 12.42
CA LEU A 549 -8.87 -0.09 11.25
C LEU A 549 -9.54 1.29 11.08
N ALA A 550 -9.74 2.05 12.16
CA ALA A 550 -10.44 3.34 12.11
C ALA A 550 -9.87 4.36 11.08
N PHE A 551 -8.57 4.28 10.74
CA PHE A 551 -7.93 5.14 9.73
C PHE A 551 -8.12 4.66 8.27
N MET A 552 -8.65 3.45 8.03
CA MET A 552 -8.71 2.82 6.70
C MET A 552 -9.41 3.68 5.64
N PHE A 553 -10.49 4.37 6.02
CA PHE A 553 -11.28 5.20 5.11
C PHE A 553 -10.59 6.52 4.73
N ARG A 554 -9.40 6.83 5.28
CA ARG A 554 -8.63 8.03 4.89
C ARG A 554 -8.10 7.86 3.46
N LEU A 555 -8.59 8.70 2.55
CA LEU A 555 -8.21 8.71 1.12
C LEU A 555 -6.68 8.59 0.86
N PRO A 556 -5.78 9.28 1.58
CA PRO A 556 -4.33 9.13 1.36
C PRO A 556 -3.79 7.71 1.62
N PHE A 557 -4.36 6.97 2.57
CA PHE A 557 -4.01 5.58 2.87
C PHE A 557 -4.65 4.59 1.89
N ALA A 558 -5.93 4.77 1.58
CA ALA A 558 -6.64 3.94 0.58
C ALA A 558 -5.96 4.00 -0.81
N ALA A 559 -5.43 5.17 -1.18
CA ALA A 559 -4.69 5.40 -2.42
C ALA A 559 -3.23 4.92 -2.41
N GLY A 560 -2.75 4.29 -1.32
CA GLY A 560 -1.36 3.82 -1.22
C GLY A 560 -0.30 4.91 -1.15
N ARG A 561 -0.70 6.18 -0.99
CA ARG A 561 0.21 7.33 -0.92
C ARG A 561 0.82 7.53 0.46
N VAL A 562 0.28 6.90 1.49
CA VAL A 562 0.74 7.03 2.87
C VAL A 562 0.87 5.66 3.51
N PHE A 563 2.01 5.43 4.15
CA PHE A 563 2.34 4.22 4.89
C PHE A 563 2.91 4.61 6.27
N SER A 564 2.82 3.72 7.26
CA SER A 564 3.37 3.95 8.60
C SER A 564 3.84 2.64 9.21
N ILE A 565 4.99 2.68 9.90
CA ILE A 565 5.64 1.49 10.47
C ILE A 565 4.68 0.75 11.41
N SER A 566 3.88 1.45 12.22
CA SER A 566 2.97 0.82 13.20
C SER A 566 1.85 -0.02 12.58
N MET A 567 1.70 -0.01 11.25
CA MET A 567 0.81 -0.92 10.54
C MET A 567 1.34 -2.36 10.56
N LEU A 568 2.67 -2.55 10.65
CA LEU A 568 3.34 -3.83 10.66
C LEU A 568 3.41 -4.51 12.03
N ASP A 569 3.22 -3.80 13.14
CA ASP A 569 3.22 -4.39 14.50
C ASP A 569 2.22 -5.55 14.60
N THR A 570 1.04 -5.38 13.99
CA THR A 570 -0.01 -6.39 13.94
C THR A 570 0.43 -7.69 13.27
N LEU A 571 1.40 -7.65 12.35
CA LEU A 571 1.96 -8.85 11.73
C LEU A 571 2.66 -9.73 12.78
N LEU A 572 3.44 -9.13 13.69
CA LEU A 572 4.10 -9.86 14.78
C LEU A 572 3.08 -10.46 15.75
N TYR A 573 2.06 -9.68 16.16
CA TYR A 573 1.00 -10.18 17.05
C TYR A 573 0.13 -11.27 16.41
N GLN A 574 -0.17 -11.16 15.10
CA GLN A 574 -0.93 -12.16 14.36
C GLN A 574 -0.15 -13.47 14.16
N SER A 575 1.19 -13.40 14.16
CA SER A 575 2.07 -14.56 13.97
C SER A 575 1.91 -15.62 15.07
N PHE A 576 1.56 -15.23 16.30
CA PHE A 576 1.26 -16.17 17.40
C PHE A 576 0.07 -17.10 17.14
N VAL A 577 -0.79 -16.79 16.15
CA VAL A 577 -1.90 -17.66 15.69
C VAL A 577 -1.68 -18.15 14.25
N LYS A 578 -0.65 -17.64 13.57
CA LYS A 578 -0.40 -17.82 12.14
C LYS A 578 1.10 -17.77 11.86
N ASP A 579 1.85 -18.79 12.27
CA ASP A 579 3.33 -18.87 12.17
C ASP A 579 3.86 -18.59 10.73
N TYR A 580 3.05 -18.91 9.72
CA TYR A 580 3.31 -18.69 8.30
C TYR A 580 3.19 -17.22 7.84
N MET A 581 2.68 -16.30 8.67
CA MET A 581 2.38 -14.91 8.26
C MET A 581 3.65 -14.13 7.88
N ILE A 582 4.71 -14.21 8.69
CA ILE A 582 6.00 -13.57 8.38
C ILE A 582 6.56 -14.10 7.05
N THR A 583 6.54 -15.42 6.87
CA THR A 583 7.10 -16.08 5.67
C THR A 583 6.30 -15.74 4.42
N ILE A 584 4.96 -15.79 4.47
CA ILE A 584 4.13 -15.45 3.30
C ILE A 584 4.25 -13.96 2.95
N THR A 585 4.31 -13.05 3.92
CA THR A 585 4.53 -11.63 3.65
C THR A 585 5.92 -11.36 3.07
N ARG A 586 7.00 -11.98 3.58
CA ARG A 586 8.35 -11.82 2.99
C ARG A 586 8.45 -12.35 1.55
N LEU A 587 7.77 -13.46 1.24
CA LEU A 587 7.66 -13.98 -0.13
C LEU A 587 6.88 -13.01 -1.03
N LEU A 588 5.73 -12.47 -0.58
CA LEU A 588 4.93 -11.49 -1.33
C LEU A 588 5.70 -10.18 -1.55
N LEU A 589 6.56 -9.78 -0.61
CA LEU A 589 7.45 -8.62 -0.70
C LEU A 589 8.70 -8.86 -1.56
N GLY A 590 8.98 -10.10 -1.99
CA GLY A 590 10.19 -10.44 -2.74
C GLY A 590 11.49 -10.34 -1.92
N LEU A 591 11.39 -10.37 -0.59
CA LEU A 591 12.55 -10.36 0.33
C LEU A 591 13.17 -11.75 0.44
N ASP A 592 12.38 -12.72 0.90
CA ASP A 592 12.77 -14.13 0.89
C ASP A 592 12.25 -14.76 -0.41
N THR A 593 13.12 -15.27 -1.28
CA THR A 593 12.72 -15.97 -2.52
C THR A 593 13.17 -17.42 -2.47
N THR A 594 12.22 -18.36 -2.59
CA THR A 594 12.49 -19.80 -2.69
C THR A 594 12.43 -20.27 -4.15
N PRO A 595 13.17 -21.33 -4.55
CA PRO A 595 13.02 -21.90 -5.88
C PRO A 595 11.56 -22.31 -6.14
N GLY A 596 10.90 -21.65 -7.08
CA GLY A 596 9.48 -21.83 -7.38
C GLY A 596 8.50 -20.90 -6.64
N SER A 597 8.95 -19.82 -5.98
CA SER A 597 8.07 -18.75 -5.50
C SER A 597 7.71 -17.75 -6.60
N GLY A 598 6.41 -17.50 -6.82
CA GLY A 598 5.92 -16.37 -7.59
C GLY A 598 6.15 -15.00 -6.92
N TYR A 599 5.85 -13.92 -7.66
CA TYR A 599 6.11 -12.52 -7.28
C TYR A 599 4.88 -11.63 -7.56
N LEU A 600 4.81 -10.44 -6.95
CA LEU A 600 3.75 -9.47 -7.20
C LEU A 600 3.95 -8.72 -8.54
N CYS A 601 2.89 -8.68 -9.35
CA CYS A 601 2.82 -7.93 -10.61
C CYS A 601 1.52 -7.12 -10.68
N ALA A 602 1.50 -6.07 -11.50
CA ALA A 602 0.33 -5.23 -11.73
C ALA A 602 0.05 -5.11 -13.23
N MET A 603 -0.99 -5.78 -13.71
CA MET A 603 -1.49 -5.62 -15.07
C MET A 603 -2.47 -4.44 -15.12
N LYS A 604 -2.16 -3.41 -15.91
CA LYS A 604 -3.05 -2.27 -16.13
C LYS A 604 -4.07 -2.60 -17.23
N ILE A 605 -5.36 -2.63 -16.86
CA ILE A 605 -6.47 -2.83 -17.80
C ILE A 605 -6.52 -1.64 -18.80
N THR A 606 -6.46 -1.93 -20.09
CA THR A 606 -6.64 -0.98 -21.20
C THR A 606 -8.01 -1.16 -21.86
N GLU A 607 -8.33 -0.32 -22.86
CA GLU A 607 -9.56 -0.43 -23.65
C GLU A 607 -9.66 -1.79 -24.38
N ASP A 608 -8.53 -2.39 -24.74
CA ASP A 608 -8.44 -3.71 -25.37
C ASP A 608 -8.91 -4.86 -24.45
N ASP A 609 -8.86 -4.67 -23.12
CA ASP A 609 -9.32 -5.66 -22.13
C ASP A 609 -10.74 -5.39 -21.61
N LEU A 610 -11.42 -4.30 -22.04
CA LEU A 610 -12.78 -3.98 -21.59
C LEU A 610 -13.86 -4.99 -22.07
N TRP A 611 -13.54 -5.91 -22.99
CA TRP A 611 -14.40 -7.06 -23.29
C TRP A 611 -14.59 -7.98 -22.06
N ILE A 612 -13.65 -7.95 -21.12
CA ILE A 612 -13.66 -8.72 -19.87
C ILE A 612 -14.50 -7.98 -18.81
N ARG A 613 -15.81 -7.89 -19.05
CA ARG A 613 -16.76 -7.10 -18.22
C ARG A 613 -16.82 -7.45 -16.72
N THR A 614 -16.24 -8.57 -16.26
CA THR A 614 -16.31 -9.01 -14.86
C THR A 614 -15.01 -9.66 -14.38
N TYR A 615 -14.67 -9.44 -13.11
CA TYR A 615 -13.48 -10.00 -12.46
C TYR A 615 -13.40 -11.54 -12.56
N GLY A 616 -14.53 -12.25 -12.45
CA GLY A 616 -14.57 -13.70 -12.63
C GLY A 616 -14.20 -14.19 -14.04
N ARG A 617 -14.36 -13.36 -15.08
CA ARG A 617 -13.86 -13.65 -16.44
C ARG A 617 -12.37 -13.28 -16.59
N LEU A 618 -11.91 -12.24 -15.90
CA LEU A 618 -10.51 -11.85 -15.85
C LEU A 618 -9.66 -12.95 -15.21
N PHE A 619 -10.12 -13.46 -14.06
CA PHE A 619 -9.56 -14.63 -13.39
C PHE A 619 -9.48 -15.84 -14.33
N GLN A 620 -10.52 -16.09 -15.13
CA GLN A 620 -10.52 -17.19 -16.10
C GLN A 620 -9.45 -17.01 -17.19
N LYS A 621 -9.32 -15.80 -17.78
CA LYS A 621 -8.28 -15.49 -18.78
C LYS A 621 -6.89 -15.76 -18.20
N LEU A 622 -6.54 -15.06 -17.11
CA LEU A 622 -5.22 -15.08 -16.48
C LEU A 622 -4.77 -16.50 -16.06
N CYS A 623 -5.65 -17.24 -15.36
CA CYS A 623 -5.35 -18.62 -14.97
C CYS A 623 -5.23 -19.59 -16.16
N SER A 624 -5.80 -19.28 -17.33
CA SER A 624 -5.69 -20.11 -18.54
C SER A 624 -4.52 -19.75 -19.47
N SER A 625 -4.09 -18.47 -19.51
CA SER A 625 -3.05 -18.00 -20.43
C SER A 625 -1.66 -18.04 -19.82
N SER A 626 -1.52 -17.52 -18.60
CA SER A 626 -0.23 -17.21 -17.98
C SER A 626 -0.08 -17.80 -16.57
N ALA A 627 -1.08 -18.57 -16.11
CA ALA A 627 -1.16 -19.14 -14.76
C ALA A 627 -1.11 -18.08 -13.63
N GLU A 628 -1.50 -16.84 -13.93
CA GLU A 628 -1.58 -15.75 -12.95
C GLU A 628 -2.88 -15.84 -12.13
N ILE A 629 -2.77 -15.57 -10.82
CA ILE A 629 -3.91 -15.44 -9.91
C ILE A 629 -4.03 -13.97 -9.45
N PRO A 630 -5.11 -13.26 -9.79
CA PRO A 630 -5.33 -11.91 -9.30
C PRO A 630 -5.81 -11.93 -7.83
N ILE A 631 -5.22 -11.06 -7.00
CA ILE A 631 -5.52 -10.94 -5.57
C ILE A 631 -6.68 -9.96 -5.32
N GLY A 632 -6.65 -8.80 -5.97
CA GLY A 632 -7.63 -7.71 -5.85
C GLY A 632 -7.44 -6.68 -6.97
N ILE A 633 -8.17 -5.56 -6.92
CA ILE A 633 -8.18 -4.53 -7.97
C ILE A 633 -7.96 -3.11 -7.40
N TYR A 634 -7.06 -2.36 -8.00
CA TYR A 634 -6.90 -0.92 -7.71
C TYR A 634 -7.78 -0.10 -8.65
N ARG A 635 -8.79 0.58 -8.11
CA ARG A 635 -9.68 1.46 -8.89
C ARG A 635 -9.27 2.91 -8.77
N THR A 636 -9.62 3.73 -9.77
CA THR A 636 -9.55 5.19 -9.71
C THR A 636 -10.83 5.80 -10.27
N GLU A 637 -11.78 6.15 -9.41
CA GLU A 637 -13.04 6.77 -9.82
C GLU A 637 -12.95 8.30 -9.75
N SER A 638 -13.35 9.00 -10.83
CA SER A 638 -13.35 10.47 -10.88
C SER A 638 -14.68 11.04 -10.41
N HIS A 639 -14.79 11.35 -9.12
CA HIS A 639 -15.98 11.98 -8.55
C HIS A 639 -16.13 13.44 -9.03
N MET A 640 -16.84 13.65 -10.14
CA MET A 640 -17.38 14.97 -10.48
C MET A 640 -18.49 15.32 -9.48
N PHE A 641 -18.23 16.31 -8.62
CA PHE A 641 -19.25 16.84 -7.73
C PHE A 641 -20.28 17.65 -8.51
N ALA A 642 -21.37 16.99 -8.91
CA ALA A 642 -22.57 17.68 -9.38
C ALA A 642 -23.08 18.61 -8.28
N THR A 643 -22.94 19.92 -8.47
CA THR A 643 -23.49 20.95 -7.58
C THR A 643 -25.01 20.98 -7.71
N SER A 644 -25.69 20.03 -7.07
CA SER A 644 -27.16 19.96 -7.06
C SER A 644 -27.73 21.26 -6.49
N GLU A 645 -28.56 21.94 -7.30
CA GLU A 645 -28.93 23.36 -7.11
C GLU A 645 -29.82 23.63 -5.89
N VAL A 646 -30.18 22.59 -5.13
CA VAL A 646 -31.03 22.64 -3.93
C VAL A 646 -30.44 23.53 -2.82
N GLY A 647 -29.11 23.74 -2.80
CA GLY A 647 -28.45 24.62 -1.83
C GLY A 647 -28.70 26.13 -2.01
N ALA A 648 -29.19 26.57 -3.17
CA ALA A 648 -29.22 27.99 -3.56
C ALA A 648 -30.22 28.88 -2.78
N ARG A 649 -31.00 28.33 -1.85
CA ARG A 649 -32.01 29.08 -1.07
C ARG A 649 -31.69 29.31 0.41
N TRP A 650 -30.62 28.73 0.97
CA TRP A 650 -30.27 28.92 2.40
C TRP A 650 -29.05 29.85 2.63
N CYS A 651 -28.38 30.32 1.58
CA CYS A 651 -27.12 31.07 1.71
C CYS A 651 -27.26 32.61 1.58
N SER A 652 -28.46 33.16 1.81
CA SER A 652 -28.76 34.59 1.64
C SER A 652 -28.96 35.36 2.95
N GLN A 653 -28.97 34.67 4.10
CA GLN A 653 -29.07 35.27 5.44
C GLN A 653 -28.18 34.50 6.40
N ILE A 654 -27.02 35.09 6.74
CA ILE A 654 -26.17 34.94 7.94
C ILE A 654 -24.87 35.65 7.57
N SER A 655 -24.85 36.98 7.75
CA SER A 655 -23.65 37.80 7.67
C SER A 655 -23.14 38.04 9.09
N ILE A 656 -22.31 37.13 9.59
CA ILE A 656 -21.72 37.27 10.93
C ILE A 656 -20.72 38.44 10.88
N ASN A 657 -21.04 39.49 11.62
CA ASN A 657 -20.15 40.62 11.83
C ASN A 657 -19.03 40.18 12.76
N VAL A 658 -17.78 40.56 12.46
CA VAL A 658 -16.61 40.24 13.31
C VAL A 658 -16.13 41.54 13.95
N GLU A 659 -16.55 41.76 15.19
CA GLU A 659 -15.99 42.75 16.12
C GLU A 659 -16.33 42.28 17.54
N ASP A 660 -15.34 42.38 18.42
CA ASP A 660 -15.31 42.29 19.90
C ASP A 660 -15.79 41.02 20.63
N CYS A 661 -14.84 40.45 21.39
CA CYS A 661 -15.07 39.55 22.51
C CYS A 661 -14.29 40.11 23.71
N GLU A 662 -14.95 40.96 24.50
CA GLU A 662 -14.39 41.53 25.73
C GLU A 662 -15.47 41.66 26.84
N ASP A 663 -14.98 41.67 28.08
CA ASP A 663 -15.62 41.27 29.34
C ASP A 663 -17.07 41.66 29.70
N THR A 664 -17.64 40.83 30.57
CA THR A 664 -18.89 41.06 31.30
C THR A 664 -18.87 42.29 32.21
N LYS A 665 -19.87 43.18 32.11
CA LYS A 665 -20.54 43.74 33.31
C LYS A 665 -21.91 44.38 33.04
N ASP A 666 -22.86 43.84 33.79
CA ASP A 666 -24.20 44.28 34.13
C ASP A 666 -24.57 45.79 34.15
N VAL A 667 -25.82 46.01 33.72
CA VAL A 667 -26.87 46.82 34.37
C VAL A 667 -27.05 48.33 34.04
N LYS A 668 -28.30 48.59 33.62
CA LYS A 668 -29.14 49.81 33.69
C LYS A 668 -29.05 50.92 32.64
N GLU A 669 -30.22 51.08 32.01
CA GLU A 669 -30.76 52.25 31.33
C GLU A 669 -30.78 53.51 32.23
N HIS A 670 -30.52 54.71 31.71
CA HIS A 670 -31.57 55.72 31.46
C HIS A 670 -31.05 57.05 30.85
N TRP A 671 -31.98 57.77 30.22
CA TRP A 671 -31.94 59.10 29.61
C TRP A 671 -31.37 60.24 30.49
N GLY A 672 -30.83 61.31 29.89
CA GLY A 672 -30.54 62.56 30.63
C GLY A 672 -29.83 63.68 29.85
N ILE A 673 -30.57 64.57 29.19
CA ILE A 673 -30.05 65.69 28.37
C ILE A 673 -29.83 66.99 29.19
N LYS A 674 -28.71 67.71 28.92
CA LYS A 674 -28.41 69.17 29.13
C LYS A 674 -27.94 69.76 30.49
N THR A 675 -26.83 70.52 30.40
CA THR A 675 -26.49 71.83 31.05
C THR A 675 -26.32 71.96 32.58
N SER A 676 -25.42 72.80 33.15
CA SER A 676 -24.33 73.65 32.59
C SER A 676 -23.48 74.34 33.70
N HIS A 677 -22.23 74.71 33.38
CA HIS A 677 -21.35 75.66 34.12
C HIS A 677 -20.83 75.16 35.51
N HIS A 678 -19.72 75.61 36.11
CA HIS A 678 -18.74 76.71 35.90
C HIS A 678 -17.42 76.33 36.67
N ARG A 679 -16.21 76.93 36.59
CA ARG A 679 -15.53 78.01 35.81
C ARG A 679 -13.98 77.90 36.05
N ASN A 680 -13.16 78.72 35.36
CA ASN A 680 -11.73 79.07 35.64
C ASN A 680 -10.64 77.97 35.39
N SER A 681 -9.43 78.27 34.88
CA SER A 681 -8.90 79.49 34.22
C SER A 681 -7.50 79.29 33.58
N CYS A 682 -7.27 79.83 32.37
CA CYS A 682 -5.96 80.16 31.73
C CYS A 682 -5.03 78.97 31.32
N SER A 683 -4.24 78.99 30.22
CA SER A 683 -4.05 79.97 29.12
C SER A 683 -3.51 79.28 27.84
N SER A 684 -3.81 79.85 26.64
CA SER A 684 -3.04 79.88 25.36
C SER A 684 -2.15 78.70 24.92
N ASP A 685 -2.15 78.20 23.68
CA ASP A 685 -2.96 78.47 22.46
C ASP A 685 -2.90 77.20 21.56
N GLN A 686 -4.01 76.73 20.97
CA GLN A 686 -4.49 76.99 19.60
C GLN A 686 -3.48 76.67 18.46
N SER A 687 -3.84 75.95 17.38
CA SER A 687 -5.18 75.51 16.94
C SER A 687 -5.17 74.20 16.08
N GLU A 688 -6.19 73.37 16.32
CA GLU A 688 -7.10 72.68 15.35
C GLU A 688 -6.56 71.87 14.14
N HIS A 689 -7.19 70.78 13.68
CA HIS A 689 -8.17 69.85 14.26
C HIS A 689 -8.15 68.51 13.45
N PRO A 690 -8.74 67.39 13.94
CA PRO A 690 -8.53 66.05 13.39
C PRO A 690 -9.74 65.46 12.62
N LEU A 691 -9.62 64.17 12.25
CA LEU A 691 -10.64 63.09 12.19
C LEU A 691 -10.67 62.24 10.91
N LEU A 692 -10.63 60.93 11.13
CA LEU A 692 -11.39 59.84 10.48
C LEU A 692 -11.53 59.83 8.93
N ARG A 693 -10.91 58.84 8.30
CA ARG A 693 -11.11 58.52 6.87
C ARG A 693 -11.39 57.02 6.66
N ARG A 694 -12.66 56.65 6.40
CA ARG A 694 -13.02 55.30 5.92
C ARG A 694 -14.14 55.33 4.87
N LYS A 695 -13.99 54.47 3.86
CA LYS A 695 -14.97 54.03 2.83
C LYS A 695 -15.44 55.03 1.76
N SER A 696 -15.06 54.70 0.51
CA SER A 696 -15.88 54.82 -0.72
C SER A 696 -16.17 56.25 -1.24
N MET A 697 -16.55 56.46 -2.51
CA MET A 697 -16.40 55.64 -3.72
C MET A 697 -16.35 56.57 -4.95
N GLN A 698 -15.92 56.05 -6.10
CA GLN A 698 -16.25 56.55 -7.45
C GLN A 698 -16.16 58.07 -7.72
N TRP A 699 -15.19 58.49 -8.54
CA TRP A 699 -15.49 59.41 -9.65
C TRP A 699 -14.50 59.22 -10.79
N ALA A 700 -14.89 58.41 -11.76
CA ALA A 700 -14.25 58.40 -13.08
C ALA A 700 -14.95 59.42 -13.98
N ARG A 701 -14.32 60.58 -14.23
CA ARG A 701 -14.52 61.37 -15.46
C ARG A 701 -13.48 62.48 -15.62
N ARG A 702 -12.82 62.45 -16.78
CA ARG A 702 -12.28 63.60 -17.53
C ARG A 702 -11.29 64.52 -16.80
N LEU A 703 -10.01 64.32 -17.09
CA LEU A 703 -9.25 65.37 -17.80
C LEU A 703 -8.32 64.71 -18.82
N SER A 704 -8.42 65.12 -20.08
CA SER A 704 -7.51 64.74 -21.16
C SER A 704 -7.05 66.00 -21.86
N ARG A 705 -5.73 66.25 -21.87
CA ARG A 705 -5.03 67.03 -22.90
C ARG A 705 -3.51 66.89 -22.80
N LYS A 706 -2.93 66.29 -23.85
CA LYS A 706 -1.58 66.46 -24.42
C LYS A 706 -0.41 66.88 -23.49
N GLY A 707 0.58 65.99 -23.35
CA GLY A 707 1.85 66.26 -22.64
C GLY A 707 3.04 65.41 -23.10
N ASN A 708 3.30 65.40 -24.42
CA ASN A 708 4.43 64.75 -25.14
C ASN A 708 4.66 63.23 -24.99
N LYS A 709 5.12 62.57 -26.07
CA LYS A 709 5.45 61.13 -26.08
C LYS A 709 6.95 60.93 -25.95
N HIS A 710 7.39 60.04 -25.05
CA HIS A 710 8.39 58.99 -25.38
C HIS A 710 8.59 57.94 -24.27
N SER A 711 8.22 58.23 -23.01
CA SER A 711 8.33 57.31 -21.87
C SER A 711 7.18 56.30 -21.71
N SER A 712 6.11 56.41 -22.50
CA SER A 712 4.87 55.67 -22.22
C SER A 712 5.02 54.17 -22.39
N LYS A 713 5.81 53.67 -23.35
CA LYS A 713 6.03 52.21 -23.51
C LYS A 713 6.56 51.54 -22.25
N THR A 714 7.52 52.14 -21.55
CA THR A 714 8.06 51.57 -20.29
C THR A 714 7.06 51.69 -19.15
N ALA A 715 6.31 52.80 -19.06
CA ALA A 715 5.26 52.97 -18.05
C ALA A 715 4.06 52.03 -18.28
N GLU A 716 3.67 51.82 -19.54
CA GLU A 716 2.66 50.85 -19.97
C GLU A 716 3.12 49.42 -19.71
N TRP A 717 4.39 49.08 -19.99
CA TRP A 717 4.96 47.77 -19.68
C TRP A 717 5.03 47.51 -18.17
N ILE A 718 5.49 48.46 -17.36
CA ILE A 718 5.48 48.37 -15.89
C ILE A 718 4.04 48.28 -15.35
N SER A 719 3.09 49.01 -15.94
CA SER A 719 1.68 48.95 -15.57
C SER A 719 1.06 47.59 -15.91
N GLN A 720 1.30 47.08 -17.12
CA GLN A 720 0.88 45.76 -17.57
C GLN A 720 1.53 44.64 -16.76
N GLN A 721 2.80 44.76 -16.39
CA GLN A 721 3.52 43.80 -15.54
C GLN A 721 2.98 43.81 -14.11
N ARG A 722 2.66 44.98 -13.53
CA ARG A 722 1.98 45.07 -12.24
C ARG A 722 0.55 44.52 -12.29
N LEU A 723 -0.18 44.78 -13.37
CA LEU A 723 -1.53 44.26 -13.60
C LEU A 723 -1.56 42.76 -13.90
N SER A 724 -0.51 42.19 -14.53
CA SER A 724 -0.39 40.74 -14.73
C SER A 724 -0.01 40.05 -13.43
N LEU A 725 0.99 40.56 -12.70
CA LEU A 725 1.36 40.09 -11.35
C LEU A 725 0.16 40.10 -10.39
N TYR A 726 -0.59 41.21 -10.31
CA TYR A 726 -1.77 41.31 -9.45
C TYR A 726 -2.97 40.44 -9.89
N ARG A 727 -2.95 39.89 -11.12
CA ARG A 727 -4.00 39.01 -11.65
C ARG A 727 -3.61 37.54 -11.72
N ARG A 728 -2.41 37.16 -11.24
CA ARG A 728 -2.00 35.76 -11.21
C ARG A 728 -2.88 34.97 -10.24
N SER A 729 -3.11 33.70 -10.57
CA SER A 729 -3.47 32.72 -9.56
C SER A 729 -2.20 32.14 -8.93
N GLU A 730 -2.28 31.63 -7.70
CA GLU A 730 -1.18 30.93 -7.02
C GLU A 730 -0.56 29.84 -7.92
N ARG A 731 -1.39 29.06 -8.62
CA ARG A 731 -0.94 28.03 -9.58
C ARG A 731 -0.12 28.63 -10.73
N GLN A 732 -0.48 29.82 -11.21
CA GLN A 732 0.28 30.51 -12.24
C GLN A 732 1.62 31.04 -11.72
N GLU A 733 1.70 31.48 -10.45
CA GLU A 733 2.97 31.85 -9.80
C GLU A 733 3.89 30.64 -9.63
N LEU A 734 3.39 29.54 -9.06
CA LEU A 734 4.11 28.28 -8.92
C LEU A 734 4.66 27.78 -10.28
N SER A 735 3.85 27.88 -11.34
CA SER A 735 4.27 27.46 -12.70
C SER A 735 5.43 28.29 -13.26
N GLU A 736 5.56 29.57 -12.89
CA GLU A 736 6.65 30.43 -13.33
C GLU A 736 7.87 30.34 -12.41
N LEU A 737 7.68 30.08 -11.11
CA LEU A 737 8.77 29.75 -10.18
C LEU A 737 9.56 28.54 -10.71
N VAL A 738 8.87 27.46 -11.08
CA VAL A 738 9.49 26.27 -11.68
C VAL A 738 10.18 26.61 -13.01
N LYS A 739 9.48 27.25 -13.96
CA LYS A 739 10.07 27.63 -15.27
C LYS A 739 11.29 28.55 -15.15
N ASN A 740 11.34 29.43 -14.15
CA ASN A 740 12.47 30.34 -13.92
C ASN A 740 13.64 29.62 -13.25
N ARG A 741 13.39 28.71 -12.30
CA ARG A 741 14.45 27.86 -11.71
C ARG A 741 15.04 26.87 -12.71
N MET A 742 14.23 26.26 -13.56
CA MET A 742 14.72 25.44 -14.67
C MET A 742 15.68 26.20 -15.59
N LYS A 743 15.34 27.45 -15.97
CA LYS A 743 16.23 28.31 -16.76
C LYS A 743 17.53 28.67 -16.04
N HIS A 744 17.49 28.84 -14.72
CA HIS A 744 18.70 29.10 -13.91
C HIS A 744 19.65 27.90 -13.93
N LEU A 745 19.10 26.68 -13.89
CA LEU A 745 19.82 25.41 -14.01
C LEU A 745 20.12 25.00 -15.47
N GLY A 746 19.85 25.85 -16.47
CA GLY A 746 20.05 25.51 -17.89
C GLY A 746 19.09 24.46 -18.47
N LEU A 747 18.12 23.97 -17.69
CA LEU A 747 17.24 22.86 -18.06
C LEU A 747 16.14 23.25 -19.07
N PRO A 748 15.86 22.41 -20.08
CA PRO A 748 14.79 22.66 -21.03
C PRO A 748 13.40 22.55 -20.35
N THR A 749 12.57 23.59 -20.55
CA THR A 749 11.22 23.72 -19.97
C THR A 749 10.12 22.99 -20.76
N THR A 750 10.46 22.37 -21.89
CA THR A 750 9.57 21.51 -22.67
C THR A 750 9.07 20.33 -21.83
N GLY A 751 7.78 19.99 -21.97
CA GLY A 751 7.10 18.95 -21.16
C GLY A 751 6.50 19.44 -19.83
N TYR A 752 6.97 20.54 -19.24
CA TYR A 752 6.29 21.12 -18.07
C TYR A 752 4.95 21.80 -18.45
N GLU A 753 4.75 22.16 -19.72
CA GLU A 753 3.50 22.75 -20.17
C GLU A 753 2.36 21.70 -20.19
N ASP A 754 2.62 20.45 -20.57
CA ASP A 754 1.61 19.37 -20.52
C ASP A 754 1.21 19.04 -19.07
N VAL A 755 2.18 19.08 -18.15
CA VAL A 755 1.95 18.96 -16.69
C VAL A 755 1.15 20.14 -16.12
N ALA A 756 1.35 21.35 -16.64
CA ALA A 756 0.61 22.54 -16.22
C ALA A 756 -0.81 22.61 -16.84
N ASN A 757 -0.95 22.17 -18.09
CA ASN A 757 -2.16 22.25 -18.93
C ASN A 757 -3.19 21.17 -18.63
N LEU A 758 -2.88 20.16 -17.80
CA LEU A 758 -3.89 19.33 -17.13
C LEU A 758 -4.93 20.26 -16.48
N THR A 759 -6.15 20.23 -17.02
CA THR A 759 -6.97 21.42 -17.12
C THR A 759 -7.56 21.89 -15.78
N ALA A 760 -8.09 23.12 -15.78
CA ALA A 760 -8.93 23.61 -14.70
C ALA A 760 -10.14 22.68 -14.41
N SER A 761 -10.57 21.86 -15.38
CA SER A 761 -11.57 20.79 -15.18
C SER A 761 -10.96 19.51 -14.59
N ASP A 762 -9.81 19.06 -15.07
CA ASP A 762 -9.17 17.81 -14.64
C ASP A 762 -8.71 17.87 -13.18
N VAL A 763 -7.96 18.91 -12.80
CA VAL A 763 -7.37 19.01 -11.46
C VAL A 763 -8.44 19.35 -10.41
N MET A 764 -9.52 20.04 -10.78
CA MET A 764 -10.63 20.34 -9.86
C MET A 764 -11.59 19.15 -9.64
N ASN A 765 -11.69 18.19 -10.58
CA ASN A 765 -12.62 17.05 -10.45
C ASN A 765 -11.95 15.69 -10.24
N ARG A 766 -10.63 15.57 -10.42
CA ARG A 766 -9.88 14.39 -9.98
C ARG A 766 -9.65 14.46 -8.46
N VAL A 767 -10.72 14.16 -7.72
CA VAL A 767 -10.56 13.25 -6.58
C VAL A 767 -10.22 11.89 -7.23
N ASN A 768 -8.94 11.62 -7.47
CA ASN A 768 -8.53 10.26 -7.82
C ASN A 768 -8.70 9.42 -6.56
N LEU A 769 -9.90 8.87 -6.39
CA LEU A 769 -10.23 7.84 -5.42
C LEU A 769 -9.56 6.54 -5.85
N GLY A 770 -8.23 6.54 -5.67
CA GLY A 770 -7.43 5.35 -5.56
C GLY A 770 -7.89 4.57 -4.35
N TYR A 771 -8.44 3.38 -4.56
CA TYR A 771 -8.67 2.42 -3.49
C TYR A 771 -8.49 1.01 -4.03
N LEU A 772 -7.84 0.17 -3.23
CA LEU A 772 -7.59 -1.24 -3.53
C LEU A 772 -8.71 -2.08 -2.90
N GLN A 773 -9.34 -2.94 -3.71
CA GLN A 773 -10.65 -3.54 -3.43
C GLN A 773 -10.69 -5.01 -3.85
#